data_AF-A0ABD2K5L3-F1
#
_entry.id   AF-A0ABD2K5L3-F1
#
_cell.length_a   1.000
_cell.length_b   1.000
_cell.length_c   1.000
_cell.angle_alpha   90.00
_cell.angle_beta   90.00
_cell.angle_gamma   90.00
#
_symmetry.space_group_name_H-M   'P 1'
#
loop_
_entity.id
_entity.type
_entity.pdbx_description
1 polymer ?
#
loop_
_entity_poly.entity_id
_entity_poly.type
_entity_poly.pdbx_seq_one_letter_code
_entity_poly.pdbx_strand_id
1 'polypeptide(L)'
;MTISVEIFDAKSPSRPGFTIAEVEPEDTVRQLKRKISQKTHLSVDRIALRLEPKGKSLVDEQLVSQLNLPATNAQLYYRDLGPQIPWKTVFLMEYAGPFFIYPLFYLRPALIYGTGASMAPVATAVTIACICHTIHYAKRLYETQFVHRFSNGTMPFQNLFKNCTYYWGFSAFIAYFVNHPLYTSPSFTQVMIGLVGFTISELGNLSIHLLLRDLRPPGSRERKIPYPNSNPLTLMYNFVSCPNYTYEVYSWVFFSVMTQSLPAVFFTLAGFAQMKIWADGKHRAYKKDFAAYPRKRMPIIPGVRLSPAAAAANNLALQQQARHRNSSAAQNWRLTPNTEKMDPEKARQHIPEPAIFTYASKDAILYALGIGANTAEDLHYVYEGHPDFQVFPTFAVVPGMVAVSLSDWPGIQFDLSRVLHGEQYIELYAPFPADGARLRSEIRVADLLDKGANAVIISEVTTFDDQTGEKLCFQQFAIFQGGAGGFGGIRTSPSERKVPPVPQGREPDAVLEQRTLPDQAALYRLGSGDLNPLHIDADFAKMAGFPRPILHGLCSLGVSCRLILRAFGRNLAQNLHSVKVRFSAPVEPGQTLVVEMWQQHEDNDNNGTAPKKVLFQTKVKETGKIVLSNCCVELRELSISDNLVVPKSAGENATVGQVPNALKSAELFRAIGAELQKNSGQLKSVEDALILYEITSKGQVVGKYTVELKAGQGRVYEGEPRDGQKAAATVRVDDDDFAKLVGGQLDGTRAFLTGRLKVQGKLALLQRIDAVLRKTRNAQRSKL
;
A
#
# COMPACT_ATOMS: atom_id res chain seq x y z
N MET A 1 25.22 22.22 -48.60
CA MET A 1 26.21 22.88 -47.73
C MET A 1 26.41 21.98 -46.54
N THR A 2 27.63 21.50 -46.33
CA THR A 2 28.00 20.72 -45.16
C THR A 2 27.99 21.61 -43.92
N ILE A 3 27.63 21.04 -42.77
CA ILE A 3 27.71 21.72 -41.47
C ILE A 3 28.76 21.06 -40.58
N SER A 4 29.35 21.83 -39.68
CA SER A 4 30.18 21.31 -38.59
C SER A 4 29.33 21.20 -37.32
N VAL A 5 29.37 20.04 -36.67
CA VAL A 5 28.57 19.78 -35.47
C VAL A 5 29.49 19.54 -34.28
N GLU A 6 29.33 20.35 -33.24
CA GLU A 6 30.01 20.18 -31.96
C GLU A 6 29.30 19.11 -31.13
N ILE A 7 30.08 18.14 -30.65
CA ILE A 7 29.60 17.03 -29.85
C ILE A 7 30.06 17.23 -28.41
N PHE A 8 29.11 17.33 -27.49
CA PHE A 8 29.33 17.47 -26.05
C PHE A 8 28.98 16.18 -25.31
N ASP A 9 29.62 15.93 -24.16
CA ASP A 9 29.20 14.86 -23.26
C ASP A 9 27.92 15.28 -22.53
N ALA A 10 26.86 14.49 -22.68
CA ALA A 10 25.57 14.72 -22.01
C ALA A 10 25.67 14.73 -20.47
N LYS A 11 26.68 14.09 -19.87
CA LYS A 11 26.94 14.11 -18.41
C LYS A 11 27.75 15.33 -17.97
N SER A 12 28.45 16.00 -18.87
CA SER A 12 29.32 17.14 -18.56
C SER A 12 29.24 18.18 -19.69
N PRO A 13 28.07 18.79 -19.90
CA PRO A 13 27.81 19.67 -21.04
C PRO A 13 28.63 20.97 -21.01
N SER A 14 29.20 21.34 -19.85
CA SER A 14 30.09 22.49 -19.70
C SER A 14 31.52 22.24 -20.18
N ARG A 15 31.91 20.99 -20.47
CA ARG A 15 33.23 20.67 -21.02
C ARG A 15 33.12 20.57 -22.54
N PRO A 16 33.92 21.35 -23.30
CA PRO A 16 33.95 21.19 -24.75
C PRO A 16 34.38 19.76 -25.10
N GLY A 17 33.59 19.09 -25.94
CA GLY A 17 33.89 17.75 -26.40
C GLY A 17 34.74 17.79 -27.66
N PHE A 18 34.16 17.45 -28.81
CA PHE A 18 34.87 17.46 -30.09
C PHE A 18 33.94 17.79 -31.27
N THR A 19 34.52 18.28 -32.36
CA THR A 19 33.75 18.63 -33.56
C THR A 19 33.76 17.51 -34.58
N ILE A 20 32.62 17.23 -35.19
CA ILE A 20 32.51 16.44 -36.42
C ILE A 20 32.32 17.43 -37.57
N ALA A 21 33.35 17.54 -38.42
CA ALA A 21 33.29 18.33 -39.65
C ALA A 21 32.58 17.54 -40.76
N GLU A 22 32.16 18.23 -41.81
CA GLU A 22 31.60 17.62 -43.03
C GLU A 22 30.37 16.72 -42.75
N VAL A 23 29.42 17.23 -41.97
CA VAL A 23 28.13 16.56 -41.79
C VAL A 23 27.20 17.01 -42.92
N GLU A 24 26.79 16.07 -43.76
CA GLU A 24 25.84 16.34 -44.83
C GLU A 24 24.41 16.40 -44.26
N PRO A 25 23.53 17.28 -44.77
CA PRO A 25 22.11 17.29 -44.36
C PRO A 25 21.41 15.94 -44.57
N GLU A 26 21.87 15.15 -45.55
CA GLU A 26 21.35 13.83 -45.88
C GLU A 26 22.04 12.68 -45.12
N ASP A 27 23.01 12.98 -44.25
CA ASP A 27 23.50 11.98 -43.31
C ASP A 27 22.37 11.59 -42.34
N THR A 28 22.27 10.30 -42.05
CA THR A 28 21.44 9.77 -40.97
C THR A 28 22.13 9.96 -39.61
N VAL A 29 21.35 10.05 -38.54
CA VAL A 29 21.87 10.03 -37.16
C VAL A 29 22.80 8.83 -36.93
N ARG A 30 22.54 7.67 -37.55
CA ARG A 30 23.41 6.49 -37.47
C ARG A 30 24.76 6.70 -38.14
N GLN A 31 24.81 7.37 -39.30
CA GLN A 31 26.08 7.75 -39.94
C GLN A 31 26.86 8.72 -39.05
N LEU A 32 26.17 9.67 -38.42
CA LEU A 32 26.79 10.57 -37.46
C LEU A 32 27.36 9.82 -36.23
N LYS A 33 26.63 8.85 -35.68
CA LYS A 33 27.14 7.97 -34.62
C LYS A 33 28.38 7.17 -35.04
N ARG A 34 28.49 6.75 -36.31
CA ARG A 34 29.70 6.09 -36.83
C ARG A 34 30.90 7.04 -36.85
N LYS A 35 30.72 8.28 -37.29
CA LYS A 35 31.76 9.33 -37.23
C LYS A 35 32.22 9.57 -35.77
N ILE A 36 31.28 9.60 -34.82
CA ILE A 36 31.56 9.73 -33.37
C ILE A 36 32.24 8.48 -32.80
N SER A 37 31.82 7.29 -33.23
CA SER A 37 32.41 6.00 -32.84
C SER A 37 33.90 5.92 -33.20
N GLN A 38 34.28 6.42 -34.37
CA GLN A 38 35.69 6.48 -34.80
C GLN A 38 36.55 7.37 -33.90
N LYS A 39 35.98 8.48 -33.38
CA LYS A 39 36.69 9.39 -32.46
C LYS A 39 36.73 8.92 -31.01
N THR A 40 35.67 8.26 -30.55
CA THR A 40 35.49 7.87 -29.13
C THR A 40 35.88 6.43 -28.83
N HIS A 41 36.09 5.61 -29.87
CA HIS A 41 36.26 4.16 -29.81
C HIS A 41 35.08 3.40 -29.14
N LEU A 42 33.94 4.08 -28.93
CA LEU A 42 32.72 3.44 -28.46
C LEU A 42 32.00 2.78 -29.63
N SER A 43 31.38 1.61 -29.41
CA SER A 43 30.54 1.01 -30.45
C SER A 43 29.31 1.88 -30.72
N VAL A 44 28.84 1.88 -31.97
CA VAL A 44 27.69 2.71 -32.42
C VAL A 44 26.46 2.51 -31.53
N ASP A 45 26.18 1.27 -31.12
CA ASP A 45 25.02 0.94 -30.29
C ASP A 45 25.11 1.50 -28.85
N ARG A 46 26.31 1.85 -28.37
CA ARG A 46 26.50 2.52 -27.08
C ARG A 46 26.26 4.02 -27.14
N ILE A 47 26.27 4.60 -28.34
CA ILE A 47 26.19 6.05 -28.53
C ILE A 47 24.72 6.44 -28.66
N ALA A 48 24.20 7.19 -27.69
CA ALA A 48 22.94 7.90 -27.82
C ALA A 48 23.19 9.38 -28.11
N LEU A 49 22.70 9.88 -29.25
CA LEU A 49 22.75 11.32 -29.58
C LEU A 49 21.48 12.03 -29.18
N ARG A 50 21.58 13.27 -28.76
CA ARG A 50 20.49 14.10 -28.24
C ARG A 50 20.67 15.54 -28.67
N LEU A 51 19.58 16.26 -28.88
CA LEU A 51 19.59 17.72 -29.12
C LEU A 51 19.89 18.51 -27.84
N GLU A 52 19.58 17.93 -26.68
CA GLU A 52 19.81 18.52 -25.36
C GLU A 52 20.47 17.47 -24.44
N PRO A 53 21.27 17.85 -23.43
CA PRO A 53 21.95 16.89 -22.54
C PRO A 53 20.99 15.86 -21.92
N LYS A 54 19.81 16.33 -21.46
CA LYS A 54 18.75 15.51 -20.86
C LYS A 54 17.64 15.10 -21.85
N GLY A 55 17.79 15.42 -23.13
CA GLY A 55 16.80 15.16 -24.17
C GLY A 55 16.62 13.67 -24.52
N LYS A 56 15.61 13.39 -25.36
CA LYS A 56 15.40 12.05 -25.91
C LYS A 56 16.52 11.70 -26.88
N SER A 57 16.88 10.42 -26.92
CA SER A 57 17.79 9.91 -27.93
C SER A 57 17.17 10.06 -29.32
N LEU A 58 17.95 10.60 -30.25
CA LEU A 58 17.60 10.71 -31.65
C LEU A 58 17.45 9.33 -32.30
N VAL A 59 16.53 9.26 -33.25
CA VAL A 59 16.25 8.03 -34.00
C VAL A 59 17.34 7.85 -35.07
N ASP A 60 17.91 6.66 -35.15
CA ASP A 60 19.07 6.36 -36.02
C ASP A 60 18.86 6.70 -37.50
N GLU A 61 17.63 6.58 -37.99
CA GLU A 61 17.27 6.80 -39.40
C GLU A 61 16.84 8.24 -39.70
N GLN A 62 16.70 9.08 -38.67
CA GLN A 62 16.38 10.49 -38.87
C GLN A 62 17.53 11.16 -39.63
N LEU A 63 17.20 11.96 -40.63
CA LEU A 63 18.19 12.75 -41.38
C LEU A 63 18.64 13.93 -40.52
N VAL A 64 19.89 14.36 -40.69
CA VAL A 64 20.42 15.53 -39.99
C VAL A 64 19.62 16.79 -40.34
N SER A 65 19.14 16.91 -41.58
CA SER A 65 18.23 17.99 -42.02
C SER A 65 16.96 18.08 -41.18
N GLN A 66 16.42 16.94 -40.71
CA GLN A 66 15.21 16.86 -39.89
C GLN A 66 15.46 17.23 -38.42
N LEU A 67 16.72 17.46 -38.02
CA LEU A 67 17.09 17.88 -36.67
C LEU A 67 16.96 19.40 -36.47
N ASN A 68 16.81 20.17 -37.56
CA ASN A 68 16.75 21.64 -37.53
C ASN A 68 17.93 22.29 -36.79
N LEU A 69 19.14 21.76 -37.01
CA LEU A 69 20.37 22.33 -36.42
C LEU A 69 20.69 23.69 -37.07
N PRO A 70 21.17 24.68 -36.30
CA PRO A 70 21.57 25.97 -36.85
C PRO A 70 22.77 25.84 -37.79
N ALA A 71 22.85 26.70 -38.81
CA ALA A 71 23.92 26.67 -39.82
C ALA A 71 25.31 27.00 -39.23
N THR A 72 25.34 27.73 -38.12
CA THR A 72 26.54 28.03 -37.33
C THR A 72 26.32 27.59 -35.88
N ASN A 73 27.36 27.07 -35.22
CA ASN A 73 27.30 26.55 -33.85
C ASN A 73 26.25 25.42 -33.66
N ALA A 74 26.18 24.46 -34.59
CA ALA A 74 25.34 23.27 -34.42
C ALA A 74 25.88 22.39 -33.29
N GLN A 75 25.04 22.05 -32.31
CA GLN A 75 25.46 21.27 -31.13
C GLN A 75 24.61 20.01 -30.97
N LEU A 76 25.27 18.91 -30.59
CA LEU A 76 24.63 17.68 -30.16
C LEU A 76 25.31 17.13 -28.92
N TYR A 77 24.57 16.36 -28.15
CA TYR A 77 25.03 15.75 -26.90
C TYR A 77 25.05 14.24 -27.08
N TYR A 78 26.21 13.62 -26.90
CA TYR A 78 26.33 12.17 -26.88
C TYR A 78 26.32 11.64 -25.45
N ARG A 79 25.72 10.47 -25.26
CA ARG A 79 25.74 9.72 -24.01
C ARG A 79 26.17 8.29 -24.30
N ASP A 80 27.16 7.81 -23.55
CA ASP A 80 27.49 6.40 -23.49
C ASP A 80 26.45 5.64 -22.65
N LEU A 81 25.77 4.70 -23.28
CA LEU A 81 24.75 3.83 -22.67
C LEU A 81 25.35 2.67 -21.86
N GLY A 82 26.68 2.50 -21.89
CA GLY A 82 27.35 1.33 -21.32
C GLY A 82 27.12 0.06 -22.17
N PRO A 83 27.62 -1.10 -21.75
CA PRO A 83 27.54 -2.35 -22.53
C PRO A 83 26.11 -2.67 -23.00
N GLN A 84 25.95 -2.86 -24.30
CA GLN A 84 24.68 -3.18 -24.95
C GLN A 84 24.70 -4.60 -25.51
N ILE A 85 23.53 -5.23 -25.58
CA ILE A 85 23.33 -6.55 -26.18
C ILE A 85 22.16 -6.49 -27.19
N PRO A 86 22.27 -7.14 -28.37
CA PRO A 86 21.17 -7.17 -29.34
C PRO A 86 19.93 -7.86 -28.78
N TRP A 87 18.74 -7.32 -29.12
CA TRP A 87 17.46 -7.91 -28.68
C TRP A 87 17.32 -9.37 -29.11
N LYS A 88 17.76 -9.70 -30.32
CA LYS A 88 17.77 -11.09 -30.82
C LYS A 88 18.56 -12.01 -29.89
N THR A 89 19.76 -11.61 -29.47
CA THR A 89 20.58 -12.39 -28.52
C THR A 89 19.89 -12.54 -27.17
N VAL A 90 19.24 -11.48 -26.68
CA VAL A 90 18.51 -11.51 -25.40
C VAL A 90 17.39 -12.53 -25.44
N PHE A 91 16.54 -12.45 -26.48
CA PHE A 91 15.42 -13.38 -26.64
C PHE A 91 15.90 -14.83 -26.78
N LEU A 92 17.00 -15.08 -27.50
CA LEU A 92 17.59 -16.42 -27.57
C LEU A 92 18.04 -16.92 -26.20
N MET A 93 18.74 -16.10 -25.42
CA MET A 93 19.24 -16.49 -24.10
C MET A 93 18.12 -16.66 -23.07
N GLU A 94 17.10 -15.79 -23.08
CA GLU A 94 15.99 -15.89 -22.13
C GLU A 94 15.14 -17.15 -22.39
N TYR A 95 14.93 -17.54 -23.66
CA TYR A 95 14.18 -18.75 -24.02
C TYR A 95 15.00 -20.04 -23.99
N ALA A 96 16.34 -19.96 -24.11
CA ALA A 96 17.21 -21.13 -24.03
C ALA A 96 17.13 -21.80 -22.65
N GLY A 97 17.06 -21.01 -21.56
CA GLY A 97 16.95 -21.57 -20.21
C GLY A 97 15.74 -22.48 -20.04
N PRO A 98 14.50 -22.00 -20.19
CA PRO A 98 13.30 -22.84 -20.07
C PRO A 98 13.31 -24.06 -20.98
N PHE A 99 13.87 -23.93 -22.19
CA PHE A 99 14.02 -25.04 -23.13
C PHE A 99 14.88 -26.19 -22.56
N PHE A 100 15.92 -25.91 -21.76
CA PHE A 100 16.77 -26.93 -21.14
C PHE A 100 16.39 -27.26 -19.69
N ILE A 101 15.94 -26.27 -18.92
CA ILE A 101 15.65 -26.40 -17.49
C ILE A 101 14.48 -27.35 -17.26
N TYR A 102 13.34 -27.17 -17.94
CA TYR A 102 12.20 -28.04 -17.67
C TYR A 102 12.49 -29.51 -18.00
N PRO A 103 13.06 -29.87 -19.18
CA PRO A 103 13.45 -31.25 -19.45
C PRO A 103 14.45 -31.83 -18.45
N LEU A 104 15.33 -31.03 -17.85
CA LEU A 104 16.26 -31.52 -16.83
C LEU A 104 15.51 -32.12 -15.63
N PHE A 105 14.44 -31.46 -15.16
CA PHE A 105 13.64 -31.93 -14.02
C PHE A 105 12.87 -33.21 -14.37
N TYR A 106 12.41 -33.34 -15.61
CA TYR A 106 11.70 -34.52 -16.11
C TYR A 106 12.63 -35.71 -16.37
N LEU A 107 13.79 -35.47 -17.00
CA LEU A 107 14.73 -36.50 -17.45
C LEU A 107 15.72 -36.93 -16.35
N ARG A 108 15.90 -36.11 -15.31
CA ARG A 108 16.82 -36.38 -14.19
C ARG A 108 16.15 -36.12 -12.83
N PRO A 109 14.99 -36.75 -12.53
CA PRO A 109 14.28 -36.53 -11.29
C PRO A 109 15.13 -36.92 -10.06
N ALA A 110 15.99 -37.93 -10.17
CA ALA A 110 16.90 -38.30 -9.08
C ALA A 110 17.86 -37.19 -8.63
N LEU A 111 18.29 -36.32 -9.55
CA LEU A 111 19.18 -35.20 -9.20
C LEU A 111 18.46 -34.10 -8.42
N ILE A 112 17.14 -33.98 -8.60
CA ILE A 112 16.35 -32.87 -8.06
C ILE A 112 15.60 -33.30 -6.79
N TYR A 113 15.02 -34.50 -6.78
CA TYR A 113 14.13 -34.99 -5.72
C TYR A 113 14.71 -36.19 -4.93
N GLY A 114 15.95 -36.59 -5.23
CA GLY A 114 16.63 -37.72 -4.58
C GLY A 114 16.47 -39.06 -5.31
N THR A 115 17.33 -40.03 -4.99
CA THR A 115 17.51 -41.28 -5.76
C THR A 115 16.23 -42.11 -5.94
N GLY A 116 15.31 -42.09 -4.97
CA GLY A 116 14.03 -42.80 -5.04
C GLY A 116 13.04 -42.21 -6.06
N ALA A 117 13.23 -40.97 -6.51
CA ALA A 117 12.29 -40.29 -7.40
C ALA A 117 12.23 -40.92 -8.81
N SER A 118 13.34 -41.47 -9.30
CA SER A 118 13.36 -42.15 -10.61
C SER A 118 12.55 -43.46 -10.61
N MET A 119 12.18 -43.99 -9.45
CA MET A 119 11.36 -45.20 -9.32
C MET A 119 9.86 -44.87 -9.22
N ALA A 120 9.49 -43.60 -9.03
CA ALA A 120 8.10 -43.20 -8.95
C ALA A 120 7.41 -43.25 -10.33
N PRO A 121 6.14 -43.68 -10.40
CA PRO A 121 5.40 -43.67 -11.65
C PRO A 121 5.17 -42.24 -12.13
N VAL A 122 5.42 -41.98 -13.42
CA VAL A 122 5.22 -40.67 -14.03
C VAL A 122 3.81 -40.59 -14.60
N ALA A 123 3.00 -39.65 -14.11
CA ALA A 123 1.65 -39.45 -14.63
C ALA A 123 1.67 -38.86 -16.05
N THR A 124 0.70 -39.26 -16.89
CA THR A 124 0.58 -38.78 -18.28
C THR A 124 0.58 -37.25 -18.40
N ALA A 125 -0.04 -36.56 -17.44
CA ALA A 125 -0.06 -35.09 -17.40
C ALA A 125 1.35 -34.49 -17.32
N VAL A 126 2.28 -35.13 -16.60
CA VAL A 126 3.67 -34.67 -16.43
C VAL A 126 4.43 -34.78 -17.75
N THR A 127 4.30 -35.91 -18.44
CA THR A 127 4.91 -36.13 -19.76
C THR A 127 4.38 -35.13 -20.78
N ILE A 128 3.05 -34.96 -20.86
CA ILE A 128 2.44 -34.00 -21.79
C ILE A 128 2.86 -32.57 -21.45
N ALA A 129 2.92 -32.19 -20.17
CA ALA A 129 3.39 -30.87 -19.75
C ALA A 129 4.85 -30.61 -20.15
N CYS A 130 5.74 -31.59 -19.98
CA CYS A 130 7.12 -31.47 -20.45
C CYS A 130 7.20 -31.25 -21.96
N ILE A 131 6.42 -32.00 -22.75
CA ILE A 131 6.36 -31.86 -24.21
C ILE A 131 5.85 -30.47 -24.59
N CYS A 132 4.70 -30.04 -24.06
CA CYS A 132 4.10 -28.75 -24.34
C CYS A 132 5.03 -27.58 -24.01
N HIS A 133 5.62 -27.60 -22.80
CA HIS A 133 6.55 -26.56 -22.37
C HIS A 133 7.79 -26.51 -23.28
N THR A 134 8.37 -27.66 -23.61
CA THR A 134 9.56 -27.74 -24.47
C THR A 134 9.26 -27.25 -25.89
N ILE A 135 8.14 -27.68 -26.48
CA ILE A 135 7.71 -27.26 -27.82
C ILE A 135 7.45 -25.75 -27.85
N HIS A 136 6.81 -25.18 -26.82
CA HIS A 136 6.59 -23.75 -26.73
C HIS A 136 7.90 -22.95 -26.79
N TYR A 137 8.91 -23.30 -25.98
CA TYR A 137 10.18 -22.59 -25.99
C TYR A 137 11.03 -22.90 -27.23
N ALA A 138 10.93 -24.10 -27.80
CA ALA A 138 11.53 -24.41 -29.10
C ALA A 138 10.96 -23.50 -30.20
N LYS A 139 9.62 -23.34 -30.23
CA LYS A 139 8.93 -22.41 -31.13
C LYS A 139 9.40 -20.98 -30.91
N ARG A 140 9.50 -20.51 -29.66
CA ARG A 140 9.98 -19.15 -29.34
C ARG A 140 11.42 -18.90 -29.79
N LEU A 141 12.31 -19.89 -29.64
CA LEU A 141 13.69 -19.83 -30.16
C LEU A 141 13.70 -19.75 -31.69
N TYR A 142 12.91 -20.60 -32.36
CA TYR A 142 12.76 -20.57 -33.82
C TYR A 142 12.24 -19.22 -34.31
N GLU A 143 11.16 -18.72 -33.73
CA GLU A 143 10.56 -17.44 -34.10
C GLU A 143 11.53 -16.27 -33.90
N THR A 144 12.27 -16.27 -32.79
CA THR A 144 13.30 -15.26 -32.51
C THR A 144 14.40 -15.28 -33.58
N GLN A 145 14.80 -16.47 -34.01
CA GLN A 145 15.88 -16.62 -34.97
C GLN A 145 15.46 -16.25 -36.40
N PHE A 146 14.24 -16.64 -36.81
CA PHE A 146 13.83 -16.67 -38.22
C PHE A 146 12.58 -15.84 -38.56
N VAL A 147 11.74 -15.48 -37.59
CA VAL A 147 10.45 -14.81 -37.83
C VAL A 147 10.45 -13.36 -37.37
N HIS A 148 10.92 -13.08 -36.15
CA HIS A 148 10.82 -11.76 -35.53
C HIS A 148 11.74 -10.73 -36.20
N ARG A 149 11.21 -9.51 -36.41
CA ARG A 149 11.95 -8.35 -36.91
C ARG A 149 11.94 -7.24 -35.86
N PHE A 150 13.07 -7.09 -35.16
CA PHE A 150 13.23 -6.12 -34.07
C PHE A 150 13.45 -4.71 -34.62
N SER A 151 12.71 -3.74 -34.10
CA SER A 151 12.81 -2.33 -34.51
C SER A 151 13.86 -1.53 -33.74
N ASN A 152 14.27 -2.02 -32.56
CA ASN A 152 15.34 -1.44 -31.74
C ASN A 152 16.57 -2.35 -31.83
N GLY A 153 17.77 -1.76 -31.95
CA GLY A 153 19.01 -2.52 -32.14
C GLY A 153 19.41 -3.36 -30.93
N THR A 154 19.37 -2.75 -29.74
CA THR A 154 19.97 -3.33 -28.53
C THR A 154 19.24 -2.94 -27.23
N MET A 155 19.67 -3.53 -26.11
CA MET A 155 19.28 -3.16 -24.75
C MET A 155 20.49 -3.20 -23.80
N PRO A 156 20.42 -2.55 -22.62
CA PRO A 156 21.49 -2.63 -21.63
C PRO A 156 21.76 -4.06 -21.18
N PHE A 157 23.03 -4.48 -21.19
CA PHE A 157 23.45 -5.86 -20.90
C PHE A 157 22.96 -6.37 -19.54
N GLN A 158 22.99 -5.53 -18.49
CA GLN A 158 22.55 -5.90 -17.14
C GLN A 158 21.09 -6.39 -17.07
N ASN A 159 20.24 -5.91 -17.99
CA ASN A 159 18.84 -6.33 -18.02
C ASN A 159 18.66 -7.78 -18.52
N LEU A 160 19.67 -8.36 -19.19
CA LEU A 160 19.67 -9.77 -19.58
C LEU A 160 19.45 -10.68 -18.37
N PHE A 161 20.16 -10.42 -17.26
CA PHE A 161 20.04 -11.22 -16.05
C PHE A 161 18.64 -11.16 -15.45
N LYS A 162 17.99 -9.99 -15.47
CA LYS A 162 16.60 -9.85 -15.02
C LYS A 162 15.65 -10.70 -15.87
N ASN A 163 15.78 -10.64 -17.19
CA ASN A 163 14.95 -11.42 -18.10
C ASN A 163 15.17 -12.93 -17.93
N CYS A 164 16.43 -13.37 -17.95
CA CYS A 164 16.78 -14.77 -17.74
C CYS A 164 16.29 -15.27 -16.37
N THR A 165 16.52 -14.52 -15.28
CA THR A 165 16.05 -14.92 -13.94
C THR A 165 14.54 -15.13 -13.92
N TYR A 166 13.76 -14.25 -14.57
CA TYR A 166 12.31 -14.40 -14.66
C TYR A 166 11.93 -15.70 -15.38
N TYR A 167 12.38 -15.88 -16.62
CA TYR A 167 11.96 -17.04 -17.43
C TYR A 167 12.52 -18.36 -16.88
N TRP A 168 13.81 -18.38 -16.52
CA TRP A 168 14.50 -19.57 -16.05
C TRP A 168 13.99 -19.98 -14.67
N GLY A 169 13.78 -18.99 -13.78
CA GLY A 169 13.25 -19.21 -12.44
C GLY A 169 11.82 -19.74 -12.46
N PHE A 170 10.92 -19.14 -13.24
CA PHE A 170 9.55 -19.66 -13.37
C PHE A 170 9.51 -21.03 -14.04
N SER A 171 10.36 -21.28 -15.04
CA SER A 171 10.46 -22.61 -15.65
C SER A 171 10.89 -23.66 -14.63
N ALA A 172 11.93 -23.39 -13.83
CA ALA A 172 12.36 -24.26 -12.75
C ALA A 172 11.26 -24.45 -11.69
N PHE A 173 10.55 -23.38 -11.31
CA PHE A 173 9.48 -23.43 -10.32
C PHE A 173 8.30 -24.28 -10.79
N ILE A 174 7.83 -24.09 -12.03
CA ILE A 174 6.78 -24.93 -12.60
C ILE A 174 7.27 -26.37 -12.73
N ALA A 175 8.47 -26.58 -13.26
CA ALA A 175 9.04 -27.90 -13.44
C ALA A 175 9.19 -28.66 -12.12
N TYR A 176 9.60 -27.98 -11.05
CA TYR A 176 9.72 -28.56 -9.71
C TYR A 176 8.42 -29.16 -9.23
N PHE A 177 7.31 -28.42 -9.29
CA PHE A 177 6.04 -28.90 -8.76
C PHE A 177 5.35 -29.90 -9.67
N VAL A 178 5.40 -29.70 -10.99
CA VAL A 178 4.72 -30.60 -11.94
C VAL A 178 5.44 -31.95 -12.04
N ASN A 179 6.78 -31.98 -11.90
CA ASN A 179 7.55 -33.23 -11.98
C ASN A 179 7.83 -33.84 -10.59
N HIS A 180 7.28 -33.28 -9.50
CA HIS A 180 7.51 -33.81 -8.16
C HIS A 180 6.92 -35.23 -8.00
N PRO A 181 7.56 -36.16 -7.28
CA PRO A 181 7.00 -37.51 -7.04
C PRO A 181 5.64 -37.53 -6.33
N LEU A 182 5.26 -36.43 -5.68
CA LEU A 182 3.97 -36.25 -4.98
C LEU A 182 2.95 -35.47 -5.82
N TYR A 183 3.21 -35.25 -7.11
CA TYR A 183 2.28 -34.54 -7.99
C TYR A 183 0.99 -35.33 -8.18
N THR A 184 -0.14 -34.70 -7.84
CA THR A 184 -1.48 -35.27 -8.04
C THR A 184 -1.99 -34.90 -9.43
N SER A 185 -2.00 -35.86 -10.35
CA SER A 185 -2.48 -35.63 -11.71
C SER A 185 -3.98 -35.32 -11.77
N PRO A 186 -4.40 -34.35 -12.60
CA PRO A 186 -5.81 -34.17 -12.93
C PRO A 186 -6.35 -35.32 -13.79
N SER A 187 -7.67 -35.32 -14.02
CA SER A 187 -8.32 -36.32 -14.88
C SER A 187 -7.80 -36.28 -16.31
N PHE A 188 -7.80 -37.43 -17.00
CA PHE A 188 -7.37 -37.52 -18.39
C PHE A 188 -8.13 -36.54 -19.30
N THR A 189 -9.44 -36.39 -19.09
CA THR A 189 -10.28 -35.42 -19.81
C THR A 189 -9.78 -33.99 -19.65
N GLN A 190 -9.46 -33.57 -18.42
CA GLN A 190 -8.91 -32.23 -18.16
C GLN A 190 -7.57 -32.02 -18.85
N VAL A 191 -6.69 -33.02 -18.81
CA VAL A 191 -5.39 -32.98 -19.50
C VAL A 191 -5.58 -32.79 -21.00
N MET A 192 -6.51 -33.54 -21.61
CA MET A 192 -6.79 -33.45 -23.05
C MET A 192 -7.44 -32.12 -23.46
N ILE A 193 -8.37 -31.59 -22.66
CA ILE A 193 -8.94 -30.25 -22.89
C ILE A 193 -7.83 -29.19 -22.87
N GLY A 194 -6.95 -29.26 -21.88
CA GLY A 194 -5.79 -28.38 -21.77
C GLY A 194 -4.85 -28.52 -22.97
N LEU A 195 -4.53 -29.74 -23.38
CA LEU A 195 -3.65 -30.00 -24.54
C LEU A 195 -4.21 -29.43 -25.85
N VAL A 196 -5.50 -29.65 -26.12
CA VAL A 196 -6.16 -29.13 -27.34
C VAL A 196 -6.16 -27.60 -27.34
N GLY A 197 -6.57 -26.99 -26.22
CA GLY A 197 -6.58 -25.53 -26.08
C GLY A 197 -5.18 -24.91 -26.19
N PHE A 198 -4.17 -25.54 -25.59
CA PHE A 198 -2.76 -25.16 -25.70
C PHE A 198 -2.29 -25.21 -27.16
N THR A 199 -2.58 -26.30 -27.86
CA THR A 199 -2.15 -26.49 -29.26
C THR A 199 -2.75 -25.45 -30.20
N ILE A 200 -4.06 -25.20 -30.10
CA ILE A 200 -4.73 -24.14 -30.88
C ILE A 200 -4.10 -22.78 -30.58
N SER A 201 -3.77 -22.53 -29.33
CA SER A 201 -3.18 -21.26 -28.89
C SER A 201 -1.75 -21.08 -29.43
N GLU A 202 -0.92 -22.12 -29.39
CA GLU A 202 0.44 -22.08 -29.94
C GLU A 202 0.45 -21.84 -31.46
N LEU A 203 -0.42 -22.54 -32.19
CA LEU A 203 -0.60 -22.34 -33.64
C LEU A 203 -1.13 -20.94 -33.95
N GLY A 204 -2.06 -20.44 -33.13
CA GLY A 204 -2.60 -19.09 -33.26
C GLY A 204 -1.51 -18.04 -33.07
N ASN A 205 -0.73 -18.16 -32.00
CA ASN A 205 0.39 -17.26 -31.71
C ASN A 205 1.40 -17.21 -32.88
N LEU A 206 1.82 -18.37 -33.40
CA LEU A 206 2.72 -18.46 -34.56
C LEU A 206 2.12 -17.83 -35.82
N SER A 207 0.85 -18.10 -36.09
CA SER A 207 0.12 -17.54 -37.23
C SER A 207 0.12 -16.01 -37.20
N ILE A 208 -0.07 -15.41 -36.02
CA ILE A 208 0.01 -13.96 -35.86
C ILE A 208 1.44 -13.45 -36.06
N HIS A 209 2.46 -14.14 -35.56
CA HIS A 209 3.85 -13.73 -35.75
C HIS A 209 4.29 -13.75 -37.22
N LEU A 210 3.87 -14.75 -37.99
CA LEU A 210 4.11 -14.82 -39.44
C LEU A 210 3.42 -13.66 -40.16
N LEU A 211 2.15 -13.39 -39.86
CA LEU A 211 1.43 -12.25 -40.44
C LEU A 211 2.11 -10.92 -40.12
N LEU A 212 2.56 -10.73 -38.87
CA LEU A 212 3.28 -9.53 -38.44
C LEU A 212 4.65 -9.36 -39.13
N ARG A 213 5.34 -10.46 -39.43
CA ARG A 213 6.57 -10.45 -40.23
C ARG A 213 6.29 -9.95 -41.64
N ASP A 214 5.25 -10.46 -42.27
CA ASP A 214 4.93 -10.17 -43.67
C ASP A 214 4.39 -8.74 -43.86
N LEU A 215 3.74 -8.17 -42.83
CA LEU A 215 3.32 -6.77 -42.80
C LEU A 215 4.48 -5.75 -42.82
N ARG A 216 5.70 -6.18 -42.53
CA ARG A 216 6.90 -5.35 -42.57
C ARG A 216 7.85 -5.88 -43.64
N PRO A 217 7.86 -5.39 -44.88
CA PRO A 217 8.83 -5.79 -45.89
C PRO A 217 10.28 -5.63 -45.39
N PRO A 218 11.24 -6.47 -45.83
CA PRO A 218 12.64 -6.33 -45.43
C PRO A 218 13.12 -4.90 -45.73
N GLY A 219 13.65 -4.20 -44.73
CA GLY A 219 14.11 -2.80 -44.85
C GLY A 219 13.06 -1.72 -44.56
N SER A 220 11.77 -2.04 -44.42
CA SER A 220 10.73 -1.07 -44.05
C SER A 220 10.45 -1.05 -42.54
N ARG A 221 10.34 0.16 -41.97
CA ARG A 221 9.89 0.41 -40.59
C ARG A 221 8.50 1.04 -40.51
N GLU A 222 7.80 1.12 -41.64
CA GLU A 222 6.46 1.69 -41.71
C GLU A 222 5.49 0.89 -40.83
N ARG A 223 4.75 1.59 -39.97
CA ARG A 223 3.76 0.98 -39.09
C ARG A 223 2.47 0.83 -39.87
N LYS A 224 1.99 -0.41 -40.03
CA LYS A 224 0.68 -0.71 -40.65
C LYS A 224 -0.29 -1.28 -39.62
N ILE A 225 -1.58 -1.11 -39.86
CA ILE A 225 -2.63 -1.74 -39.07
C ILE A 225 -2.75 -3.19 -39.53
N PRO A 226 -2.60 -4.19 -38.64
CA PRO A 226 -2.81 -5.59 -39.01
C PRO A 226 -4.31 -5.92 -39.14
N TYR A 227 -4.62 -6.73 -40.15
CA TYR A 227 -5.95 -7.28 -40.42
C TYR A 227 -5.85 -8.80 -40.62
N PRO A 228 -6.96 -9.55 -40.41
CA PRO A 228 -7.00 -10.97 -40.73
C PRO A 228 -6.65 -11.24 -42.20
N ASN A 229 -6.06 -12.40 -42.45
CA ASN A 229 -5.86 -12.95 -43.79
C ASN A 229 -6.61 -14.30 -43.92
N SER A 230 -6.27 -15.10 -44.94
CA SER A 230 -6.92 -16.39 -45.20
C SER A 230 -6.73 -17.44 -44.09
N ASN A 231 -5.75 -17.27 -43.19
CA ASN A 231 -5.58 -18.17 -42.06
C ASN A 231 -6.63 -17.86 -40.98
N PRO A 232 -7.50 -18.80 -40.61
CA PRO A 232 -8.60 -18.56 -39.67
C PRO A 232 -8.13 -18.12 -38.27
N LEU A 233 -6.91 -18.50 -37.86
CA LEU A 233 -6.34 -18.09 -36.58
C LEU A 233 -6.02 -16.59 -36.53
N THR A 234 -6.03 -15.90 -37.67
CA THR A 234 -5.82 -14.45 -37.76
C THR A 234 -7.11 -13.64 -37.60
N LEU A 235 -8.28 -14.29 -37.65
CA LEU A 235 -9.59 -13.67 -37.41
C LEU A 235 -9.68 -13.00 -36.04
N MET A 236 -8.82 -13.38 -35.10
CA MET A 236 -8.68 -12.73 -33.80
C MET A 236 -8.39 -11.22 -33.90
N TYR A 237 -7.79 -10.74 -35.00
CA TYR A 237 -7.65 -9.30 -35.27
C TYR A 237 -8.98 -8.56 -35.43
N ASN A 238 -10.11 -9.23 -35.68
CA ASN A 238 -11.42 -8.59 -35.66
C ASN A 238 -11.81 -8.11 -34.25
N PHE A 239 -11.28 -8.77 -33.22
CA PHE A 239 -11.67 -8.53 -31.83
C PHE A 239 -10.61 -7.80 -31.03
N VAL A 240 -9.32 -8.06 -31.28
CA VAL A 240 -8.23 -7.55 -30.45
C VAL A 240 -7.06 -6.97 -31.26
N SER A 241 -6.29 -6.13 -30.59
CA SER A 241 -5.16 -5.39 -31.18
C SER A 241 -3.87 -6.21 -31.20
N CYS A 242 -3.70 -7.06 -30.20
CA CYS A 242 -2.51 -7.87 -29.99
C CYS A 242 -2.87 -9.36 -29.84
N PRO A 243 -3.40 -10.01 -30.91
CA PRO A 243 -3.82 -11.40 -30.85
C PRO A 243 -2.66 -12.37 -30.54
N ASN A 244 -1.42 -12.00 -30.84
CA ASN A 244 -0.25 -12.78 -30.43
C ASN A 244 -0.18 -12.89 -28.89
N TYR A 245 -0.43 -11.80 -28.17
CA TYR A 245 -0.48 -11.82 -26.71
C TYR A 245 -1.72 -12.56 -26.19
N THR A 246 -2.85 -12.48 -26.88
CA THR A 246 -4.06 -13.23 -26.54
C THR A 246 -3.81 -14.73 -26.57
N TYR A 247 -3.27 -15.22 -27.69
CA TYR A 247 -2.95 -16.63 -27.86
C TYR A 247 -1.87 -17.07 -26.88
N GLU A 248 -0.86 -16.24 -26.63
CA GLU A 248 0.14 -16.55 -25.60
C GLU A 248 -0.49 -16.77 -24.23
N VAL A 249 -1.38 -15.88 -23.80
CA VAL A 249 -2.06 -16.00 -22.52
C VAL A 249 -2.91 -17.27 -22.47
N TYR A 250 -3.62 -17.57 -23.55
CA TYR A 250 -4.43 -18.79 -23.63
C TYR A 250 -3.58 -20.06 -23.59
N SER A 251 -2.40 -20.09 -24.24
CA SER A 251 -1.47 -21.22 -24.09
C SER A 251 -1.20 -21.48 -22.61
N TRP A 252 -0.85 -20.47 -21.82
CA TRP A 252 -0.51 -20.66 -20.41
C TRP A 252 -1.73 -20.91 -19.50
N VAL A 253 -2.91 -20.37 -19.83
CA VAL A 253 -4.17 -20.74 -19.17
C VAL A 253 -4.46 -22.22 -19.37
N PHE A 254 -4.41 -22.72 -20.61
CA PHE A 254 -4.65 -24.12 -20.90
C PHE A 254 -3.56 -25.04 -20.35
N PHE A 255 -2.30 -24.60 -20.32
CA PHE A 255 -1.22 -25.30 -19.64
C PHE A 255 -1.48 -25.42 -18.13
N SER A 256 -1.98 -24.35 -17.50
CA SER A 256 -2.33 -24.33 -16.09
C SER A 256 -3.51 -25.26 -15.79
N VAL A 257 -4.53 -25.30 -16.66
CA VAL A 257 -5.65 -26.26 -16.56
C VAL A 257 -5.14 -27.70 -16.71
N MET A 258 -4.28 -27.96 -17.70
CA MET A 258 -3.71 -29.28 -17.97
C MET A 258 -2.88 -29.83 -16.81
N THR A 259 -2.18 -28.95 -16.09
CA THR A 259 -1.24 -29.32 -15.01
C THR A 259 -1.80 -29.12 -13.60
N GLN A 260 -2.92 -28.41 -13.45
CA GLN A 260 -3.45 -28.00 -12.15
C GLN A 260 -2.38 -27.40 -11.21
N SER A 261 -1.42 -26.66 -11.79
CA SER A 261 -0.22 -26.19 -11.09
C SER A 261 -0.36 -24.72 -10.72
N LEU A 262 -0.35 -24.41 -9.42
CA LEU A 262 -0.34 -23.03 -8.92
C LEU A 262 0.86 -22.22 -9.46
N PRO A 263 2.09 -22.75 -9.52
CA PRO A 263 3.20 -22.08 -10.21
C PRO A 263 2.88 -21.68 -11.66
N ALA A 264 2.20 -22.54 -12.42
CA ALA A 264 1.81 -22.23 -13.80
C ALA A 264 0.75 -21.12 -13.85
N VAL A 265 -0.19 -21.10 -12.90
CA VAL A 265 -1.16 -20.00 -12.75
C VAL A 265 -0.45 -18.69 -12.44
N PHE A 266 0.51 -18.67 -11.51
CA PHE A 266 1.27 -17.46 -11.19
C PHE A 266 2.07 -16.94 -12.38
N PHE A 267 2.72 -17.82 -13.14
CA PHE A 267 3.40 -17.44 -14.37
C PHE A 267 2.44 -16.84 -15.41
N THR A 268 1.27 -17.46 -15.58
CA THR A 268 0.21 -16.97 -16.47
C THR A 268 -0.26 -15.57 -16.08
N LEU A 269 -0.53 -15.34 -14.79
CA LEU A 269 -1.01 -14.06 -14.29
C LEU A 269 0.05 -12.95 -14.41
N ALA A 270 1.30 -13.26 -14.06
CA ALA A 270 2.42 -12.32 -14.18
C ALA A 270 2.68 -11.94 -15.65
N GLY A 271 2.71 -12.94 -16.54
CA GLY A 271 2.84 -12.73 -17.98
C GLY A 271 1.68 -11.93 -18.57
N PHE A 272 0.44 -12.24 -18.18
CA PHE A 272 -0.75 -11.52 -18.60
C PHE A 272 -0.71 -10.04 -18.19
N ALA A 273 -0.36 -9.74 -16.94
CA ALA A 273 -0.25 -8.37 -16.45
C ALA A 273 0.73 -7.54 -17.29
N GLN A 274 1.92 -8.09 -17.55
CA GLN A 274 2.95 -7.40 -18.33
C GLN A 274 2.53 -7.21 -19.80
N MET A 275 1.99 -8.25 -20.44
CA MET A 275 1.52 -8.18 -21.83
C MET A 275 0.32 -7.26 -22.01
N LYS A 276 -0.58 -7.18 -21.03
CA LYS A 276 -1.72 -6.24 -21.04
C LYS A 276 -1.24 -4.79 -21.14
N ILE A 277 -0.22 -4.42 -20.38
CA ILE A 277 0.33 -3.07 -20.39
C ILE A 277 0.95 -2.74 -21.75
N TRP A 278 1.69 -3.68 -22.34
CA TRP A 278 2.21 -3.53 -23.69
C TRP A 278 1.08 -3.44 -24.74
N ALA A 279 0.05 -4.28 -24.60
CA ALA A 279 -1.11 -4.27 -25.48
C ALA A 279 -1.87 -2.94 -25.43
N ASP A 280 -2.07 -2.38 -24.24
CA ASP A 280 -2.73 -1.09 -24.04
C ASP A 280 -1.94 0.06 -24.66
N GLY A 281 -0.61 0.05 -24.47
CA GLY A 281 0.27 1.02 -25.12
C GLY A 281 0.18 0.95 -26.64
N LYS A 282 0.23 -0.27 -27.19
CA LYS A 282 0.12 -0.50 -28.64
C LYS A 282 -1.24 -0.09 -29.18
N HIS A 283 -2.32 -0.40 -28.47
CA HIS A 283 -3.69 -0.06 -28.82
C HIS A 283 -3.94 1.46 -28.81
N ARG A 284 -3.48 2.17 -27.77
CA ARG A 284 -3.55 3.64 -27.71
C ARG A 284 -2.79 4.27 -28.87
N ALA A 285 -1.60 3.76 -29.17
CA ALA A 285 -0.82 4.27 -30.28
C ALA A 285 -1.50 3.99 -31.63
N TYR A 286 -2.14 2.83 -31.83
CA TYR A 286 -2.93 2.60 -33.05
C TYR A 286 -4.11 3.56 -33.18
N LYS A 287 -4.83 3.86 -32.10
CA LYS A 287 -5.92 4.85 -32.09
C LYS A 287 -5.45 6.25 -32.41
N LYS A 288 -4.24 6.61 -31.97
CA LYS A 288 -3.63 7.92 -32.23
C LYS A 288 -3.10 8.04 -33.66
N ASP A 289 -2.37 7.02 -34.11
CA ASP A 289 -1.61 7.06 -35.35
C ASP A 289 -2.50 6.81 -36.58
N PHE A 290 -3.67 6.17 -36.43
CA PHE A 290 -4.54 5.80 -37.54
C PHE A 290 -6.01 6.19 -37.30
N ALA A 291 -6.48 7.22 -38.00
CA ALA A 291 -7.87 7.67 -37.93
C ALA A 291 -8.89 6.58 -38.30
N ALA A 292 -8.54 5.69 -39.24
CA ALA A 292 -9.37 4.58 -39.70
C ALA A 292 -9.30 3.31 -38.81
N TYR A 293 -8.67 3.38 -37.63
CA TYR A 293 -8.50 2.22 -36.77
C TYR A 293 -9.85 1.69 -36.21
N PRO A 294 -10.11 0.37 -36.23
CA PRO A 294 -11.38 -0.19 -35.76
C PRO A 294 -11.70 0.12 -34.29
N ARG A 295 -12.77 0.88 -34.03
CA ARG A 295 -13.13 1.39 -32.69
C ARG A 295 -13.51 0.30 -31.68
N LYS A 296 -14.04 -0.83 -32.15
CA LYS A 296 -14.53 -1.94 -31.31
C LYS A 296 -13.43 -2.94 -30.91
N ARG A 297 -12.20 -2.83 -31.45
CA ARG A 297 -11.09 -3.70 -31.05
C ARG A 297 -10.73 -3.45 -29.59
N MET A 298 -10.47 -4.52 -28.87
CA MET A 298 -9.91 -4.49 -27.52
C MET A 298 -8.38 -4.62 -27.55
N PRO A 299 -7.65 -4.30 -26.48
CA PRO A 299 -6.20 -4.43 -26.47
C PRO A 299 -5.71 -5.89 -26.59
N ILE A 300 -6.25 -6.80 -25.77
CA ILE A 300 -5.73 -8.18 -25.63
C ILE A 300 -6.79 -9.30 -25.49
N ILE A 301 -7.89 -9.16 -24.73
CA ILE A 301 -8.90 -10.24 -24.59
C ILE A 301 -10.27 -9.72 -25.06
N PRO A 302 -11.01 -10.46 -25.92
CA PRO A 302 -12.37 -10.10 -26.32
C PRO A 302 -13.36 -10.18 -25.14
N GLY A 303 -14.30 -9.23 -25.03
CA GLY A 303 -15.41 -9.31 -24.06
C GLY A 303 -15.06 -9.07 -22.59
N VAL A 304 -13.80 -9.19 -22.19
CA VAL A 304 -13.33 -8.87 -20.85
C VAL A 304 -13.00 -7.37 -20.77
N ARG A 305 -13.98 -6.55 -20.37
CA ARG A 305 -13.68 -5.28 -19.67
C ARG A 305 -13.37 -5.65 -18.22
N LEU A 306 -12.10 -5.92 -17.92
CA LEU A 306 -11.65 -5.83 -16.54
C LEU A 306 -12.03 -4.41 -16.07
N SER A 307 -12.71 -4.32 -14.92
CA SER A 307 -13.02 -3.03 -14.33
C SER A 307 -11.72 -2.21 -14.25
N PRO A 308 -11.79 -0.88 -14.38
CA PRO A 308 -10.63 -0.01 -14.26
C PRO A 308 -9.77 -0.31 -13.01
N ALA A 309 -10.35 -0.92 -11.96
CA ALA A 309 -9.67 -1.33 -10.73
C ALA A 309 -8.57 -2.39 -10.92
N ALA A 310 -8.78 -3.45 -11.73
CA ALA A 310 -7.76 -4.49 -11.94
C ALA A 310 -6.65 -4.03 -12.89
N ALA A 311 -6.97 -3.11 -13.82
CA ALA A 311 -5.98 -2.43 -14.65
C ALA A 311 -5.23 -1.32 -13.90
N ALA A 312 -5.86 -0.67 -12.91
CA ALA A 312 -5.25 0.34 -12.05
C ALA A 312 -4.28 -0.28 -11.04
N ALA A 313 -4.61 -1.43 -10.46
CA ALA A 313 -3.72 -2.13 -9.52
C ALA A 313 -2.38 -2.55 -10.17
N ASN A 314 -2.40 -3.00 -11.43
CA ASN A 314 -1.18 -3.35 -12.18
C ASN A 314 -0.51 -2.16 -12.89
N ASN A 315 -1.27 -1.13 -13.29
CA ASN A 315 -0.67 0.12 -13.77
C ASN A 315 0.02 0.89 -12.65
N LEU A 316 -0.40 0.80 -11.37
CA LEU A 316 0.31 1.40 -10.25
C LEU A 316 1.67 0.72 -10.01
N ALA A 317 1.71 -0.62 -10.01
CA ALA A 317 2.94 -1.38 -9.79
C ALA A 317 3.98 -1.19 -10.92
N LEU A 318 3.52 -1.06 -12.18
CA LEU A 318 4.39 -0.83 -13.33
C LEU A 318 4.65 0.64 -13.65
N GLN A 319 3.78 1.59 -13.26
CA GLN A 319 4.14 3.00 -13.17
C GLN A 319 5.16 3.23 -12.06
N GLN A 320 5.12 2.49 -10.95
CA GLN A 320 6.14 2.54 -9.90
C GLN A 320 7.48 1.94 -10.38
N GLN A 321 7.50 0.83 -11.12
CA GLN A 321 8.73 0.32 -11.73
C GLN A 321 9.25 1.18 -12.90
N ALA A 322 8.38 1.85 -13.66
CA ALA A 322 8.78 2.85 -14.67
C ALA A 322 9.28 4.15 -14.01
N ARG A 323 8.74 4.54 -12.85
CA ARG A 323 9.22 5.66 -12.02
C ARG A 323 10.59 5.35 -11.38
N HIS A 324 10.87 4.11 -10.99
CA HIS A 324 12.20 3.70 -10.51
C HIS A 324 13.27 3.56 -11.62
N ARG A 325 12.90 3.33 -12.89
CA ARG A 325 13.88 3.41 -14.02
C ARG A 325 14.04 4.83 -14.58
N ASN A 326 13.03 5.69 -14.42
CA ASN A 326 13.10 7.12 -14.75
C ASN A 326 13.61 8.00 -13.61
N SER A 327 13.98 7.46 -12.44
CA SER A 327 14.54 8.26 -11.33
C SER A 327 15.96 8.77 -11.59
N SER A 328 16.61 8.36 -12.69
CA SER A 328 17.82 9.02 -13.23
C SER A 328 17.53 9.95 -14.41
N ALA A 329 16.25 10.21 -14.71
CA ALA A 329 15.77 11.24 -15.62
C ALA A 329 14.95 12.27 -14.83
N ALA A 330 15.61 12.98 -13.91
CA ALA A 330 15.10 14.27 -13.49
C ALA A 330 15.05 15.21 -14.71
N GLN A 331 13.82 15.60 -15.06
CA GLN A 331 13.43 16.69 -15.97
C GLN A 331 13.48 16.39 -17.47
N ASN A 332 12.29 16.20 -18.05
CA ASN A 332 11.72 17.12 -19.02
C ASN A 332 10.23 16.79 -19.20
N TRP A 333 9.42 17.09 -18.17
CA TRP A 333 8.21 17.84 -18.48
C TRP A 333 8.74 19.17 -19.04
N ARG A 334 8.28 19.58 -20.21
CA ARG A 334 8.60 20.90 -20.71
C ARG A 334 8.07 21.89 -19.65
N LEU A 335 8.98 22.45 -18.87
CA LEU A 335 8.96 23.89 -18.61
C LEU A 335 9.11 24.55 -19.99
N THR A 336 8.03 24.57 -20.77
CA THR A 336 7.67 25.88 -21.30
C THR A 336 7.56 26.75 -20.06
N PRO A 337 8.20 27.92 -19.98
CA PRO A 337 7.75 28.95 -19.06
C PRO A 337 6.29 29.20 -19.46
N ASN A 338 5.36 28.48 -18.85
CA ASN A 338 3.96 28.69 -19.08
C ASN A 338 3.65 29.90 -18.22
N THR A 339 3.46 31.03 -18.89
CA THR A 339 3.15 32.32 -18.27
C THR A 339 1.73 32.35 -17.67
N GLU A 340 0.99 31.24 -17.73
CA GLU A 340 -0.32 31.09 -17.10
C GLU A 340 -0.16 30.90 -15.59
N LYS A 341 -0.46 31.99 -14.87
CA LYS A 341 -0.62 32.05 -13.42
C LYS A 341 -1.74 31.10 -12.95
N MET A 342 -1.73 30.74 -11.66
CA MET A 342 -2.84 29.99 -11.04
C MET A 342 -4.17 30.72 -11.31
N ASP A 343 -5.23 29.97 -11.61
CA ASP A 343 -6.56 30.48 -11.93
C ASP A 343 -7.58 29.94 -10.91
N PRO A 344 -7.92 30.74 -9.87
CA PRO A 344 -8.86 30.33 -8.82
C PRO A 344 -10.27 30.05 -9.31
N GLU A 345 -10.74 30.77 -10.34
CA GLU A 345 -12.11 30.57 -10.85
C GLU A 345 -12.21 29.24 -11.58
N LYS A 346 -11.27 28.98 -12.48
CA LYS A 346 -11.18 27.72 -13.21
C LYS A 346 -10.98 26.52 -12.28
N ALA A 347 -10.16 26.68 -11.24
CA ALA A 347 -9.92 25.63 -10.26
C ALA A 347 -11.16 25.29 -9.44
N ARG A 348 -11.94 26.29 -9.00
CA ARG A 348 -13.18 26.09 -8.22
C ARG A 348 -14.35 25.56 -9.05
N GLN A 349 -14.40 25.89 -10.33
CA GLN A 349 -15.45 25.41 -11.25
C GLN A 349 -15.25 23.95 -11.66
N HIS A 350 -14.04 23.41 -11.53
CA HIS A 350 -13.77 22.03 -11.89
C HIS A 350 -14.32 21.06 -10.84
N ILE A 351 -15.22 20.17 -11.28
CA ILE A 351 -15.73 19.05 -10.49
C ILE A 351 -15.22 17.76 -11.17
N PRO A 352 -14.23 17.07 -10.60
CA PRO A 352 -13.75 15.81 -11.14
C PRO A 352 -14.70 14.65 -10.80
N GLU A 353 -14.52 13.54 -11.51
CA GLU A 353 -15.19 12.29 -11.19
C GLU A 353 -14.81 11.80 -9.78
N PRO A 354 -15.76 11.23 -9.00
CA PRO A 354 -15.47 10.74 -7.65
C PRO A 354 -14.37 9.67 -7.65
N ALA A 355 -13.45 9.79 -6.69
CA ALA A 355 -12.40 8.82 -6.47
C ALA A 355 -12.94 7.60 -5.72
N ILE A 356 -12.56 6.42 -6.17
CA ILE A 356 -12.97 5.15 -5.55
C ILE A 356 -11.79 4.55 -4.81
N PHE A 357 -12.02 4.16 -3.56
CA PHE A 357 -11.08 3.42 -2.74
C PHE A 357 -11.77 2.18 -2.17
N THR A 358 -11.05 1.07 -2.01
CA THR A 358 -11.60 -0.15 -1.40
C THR A 358 -10.55 -0.69 -0.46
N TYR A 359 -10.99 -1.07 0.73
CA TYR A 359 -10.12 -1.60 1.76
C TYR A 359 -10.77 -2.80 2.44
N ALA A 360 -9.94 -3.62 3.05
CA ALA A 360 -10.34 -4.68 3.98
C ALA A 360 -9.75 -4.40 5.37
N SER A 361 -10.15 -5.19 6.37
CA SER A 361 -9.60 -5.13 7.74
C SER A 361 -8.06 -5.11 7.77
N LYS A 362 -7.40 -5.87 6.90
CA LYS A 362 -5.94 -5.87 6.75
C LYS A 362 -5.35 -4.48 6.49
N ASP A 363 -5.97 -3.67 5.63
CA ASP A 363 -5.47 -2.34 5.28
C ASP A 363 -5.64 -1.38 6.46
N ALA A 364 -6.76 -1.49 7.18
CA ALA A 364 -7.01 -0.74 8.40
C ALA A 364 -6.01 -1.08 9.52
N ILE A 365 -5.70 -2.37 9.70
CA ILE A 365 -4.69 -2.85 10.65
C ILE A 365 -3.30 -2.33 10.25
N LEU A 366 -2.94 -2.42 8.97
CA LEU A 366 -1.65 -1.95 8.47
C LEU A 366 -1.48 -0.43 8.67
N TYR A 367 -2.55 0.34 8.48
CA TYR A 367 -2.57 1.75 8.82
C TYR A 367 -2.40 1.99 10.32
N ALA A 368 -3.14 1.27 11.17
CA ALA A 368 -3.06 1.40 12.63
C ALA A 368 -1.64 1.11 13.15
N LEU A 369 -1.01 0.02 12.68
CA LEU A 369 0.40 -0.29 12.97
C LEU A 369 1.34 0.81 12.44
N GLY A 370 1.05 1.34 11.24
CA GLY A 370 1.77 2.45 10.62
C GLY A 370 1.77 3.74 11.44
N ILE A 371 0.76 3.97 12.29
CA ILE A 371 0.70 5.10 13.24
C ILE A 371 1.05 4.69 14.68
N GLY A 372 1.66 3.51 14.83
CA GLY A 372 2.24 3.01 16.07
C GLY A 372 1.27 2.36 17.04
N ALA A 373 0.09 1.92 16.57
CA ALA A 373 -0.75 1.01 17.34
C ALA A 373 0.01 -0.28 17.66
N ASN A 374 -0.26 -0.87 18.82
CA ASN A 374 0.43 -2.08 19.26
C ASN A 374 -0.52 -3.07 19.96
N THR A 375 -0.12 -4.33 20.03
CA THR A 375 -0.97 -5.40 20.57
C THR A 375 -1.21 -5.32 22.07
N ALA A 376 -0.39 -4.57 22.83
CA ALA A 376 -0.52 -4.46 24.28
C ALA A 376 -1.63 -3.47 24.68
N GLU A 377 -1.83 -2.40 23.92
CA GLU A 377 -2.75 -1.31 24.28
C GLU A 377 -3.87 -1.07 23.27
N ASP A 378 -3.72 -1.58 22.04
CA ASP A 378 -4.58 -1.26 20.89
C ASP A 378 -5.04 -2.51 20.15
N LEU A 379 -5.24 -3.63 20.87
CA LEU A 379 -5.63 -4.90 20.26
C LEU A 379 -6.88 -4.76 19.37
N HIS A 380 -7.84 -3.93 19.78
CA HIS A 380 -9.06 -3.59 19.04
C HIS A 380 -8.83 -2.78 17.75
N TYR A 381 -7.62 -2.28 17.50
CA TYR A 381 -7.24 -1.66 16.22
C TYR A 381 -6.35 -2.54 15.34
N VAL A 382 -5.79 -3.63 15.89
CA VAL A 382 -4.78 -4.45 15.19
C VAL A 382 -5.15 -5.94 15.06
N TYR A 383 -6.29 -6.35 15.62
CA TYR A 383 -6.79 -7.72 15.51
C TYR A 383 -8.25 -7.73 15.07
N GLU A 384 -8.49 -8.19 13.85
CA GLU A 384 -9.82 -8.30 13.24
C GLU A 384 -10.78 -9.24 13.97
N GLY A 385 -10.27 -10.16 14.78
CA GLY A 385 -11.07 -11.05 15.63
C GLY A 385 -11.44 -10.46 16.99
N HIS A 386 -11.01 -9.24 17.31
CA HIS A 386 -11.40 -8.56 18.55
C HIS A 386 -12.90 -8.21 18.49
N PRO A 387 -13.69 -8.45 19.55
CA PRO A 387 -15.14 -8.17 19.54
C PRO A 387 -15.47 -6.69 19.27
N ASP A 388 -14.58 -5.79 19.70
CA ASP A 388 -14.66 -4.34 19.44
C ASP A 388 -13.68 -3.89 18.33
N PHE A 389 -13.38 -4.74 17.35
CA PHE A 389 -12.48 -4.35 16.26
C PHE A 389 -13.01 -3.11 15.53
N GLN A 390 -12.16 -2.09 15.39
CA GLN A 390 -12.51 -0.80 14.80
C GLN A 390 -11.41 -0.31 13.85
N VAL A 391 -11.82 0.41 12.82
CA VAL A 391 -10.89 1.15 11.96
C VAL A 391 -10.48 2.45 12.67
N PHE A 392 -9.19 2.71 12.78
CA PHE A 392 -8.72 3.92 13.46
C PHE A 392 -9.20 5.21 12.74
N PRO A 393 -9.72 6.23 13.44
CA PRO A 393 -10.43 7.35 12.82
C PRO A 393 -9.67 8.12 11.73
N THR A 394 -8.36 8.32 11.93
CA THR A 394 -7.53 9.08 10.97
C THR A 394 -7.23 8.29 9.70
N PHE A 395 -7.68 7.03 9.58
CA PHE A 395 -7.70 6.28 8.33
C PHE A 395 -8.43 7.03 7.21
N ALA A 396 -9.31 7.99 7.55
CA ALA A 396 -9.91 8.94 6.62
C ALA A 396 -8.92 9.53 5.60
N VAL A 397 -7.68 9.78 5.99
CA VAL A 397 -6.66 10.37 5.10
C VAL A 397 -6.34 9.48 3.91
N VAL A 398 -6.53 8.16 4.01
CA VAL A 398 -6.22 7.21 2.93
C VAL A 398 -7.10 7.41 1.70
N PRO A 399 -8.45 7.30 1.77
CA PRO A 399 -9.31 7.63 0.64
C PRO A 399 -9.23 9.13 0.26
N GLY A 400 -8.97 10.01 1.24
CA GLY A 400 -8.80 11.45 1.00
C GLY A 400 -7.62 11.78 0.08
N MET A 401 -6.46 11.19 0.33
CA MET A 401 -5.26 11.38 -0.49
C MET A 401 -5.44 10.84 -1.91
N VAL A 402 -6.18 9.73 -2.07
CA VAL A 402 -6.52 9.20 -3.40
C VAL A 402 -7.34 10.21 -4.19
N ALA A 403 -8.27 10.92 -3.54
CA ALA A 403 -9.08 11.95 -4.19
C ALA A 403 -8.27 13.23 -4.53
N VAL A 404 -7.38 13.66 -3.64
CA VAL A 404 -6.59 14.90 -3.82
C VAL A 404 -5.64 14.85 -5.00
N SER A 405 -5.13 13.67 -5.38
CA SER A 405 -4.27 13.41 -6.54
C SER A 405 -3.60 14.65 -7.17
N LEU A 406 -2.31 14.86 -6.91
CA LEU A 406 -1.51 15.96 -7.47
C LEU A 406 -1.19 15.75 -8.96
N SER A 407 -2.22 15.72 -9.81
CA SER A 407 -2.19 15.58 -11.27
C SER A 407 -2.82 16.79 -11.96
N ASP A 408 -2.89 16.80 -13.30
CA ASP A 408 -3.39 17.93 -14.10
C ASP A 408 -4.80 18.39 -13.63
N TRP A 409 -4.86 19.50 -12.89
CA TRP A 409 -6.08 20.12 -12.39
C TRP A 409 -6.30 21.46 -13.13
N PRO A 410 -7.46 21.71 -13.75
CA PRO A 410 -7.70 22.96 -14.47
C PRO A 410 -7.48 24.19 -13.56
N GLY A 411 -6.59 25.10 -13.97
CA GLY A 411 -6.28 26.31 -13.20
C GLY A 411 -5.23 26.13 -12.09
N ILE A 412 -4.74 24.91 -11.87
CA ILE A 412 -3.64 24.62 -10.93
C ILE A 412 -2.53 23.86 -11.64
N GLN A 413 -1.31 24.38 -11.56
CA GLN A 413 -0.13 23.67 -12.05
C GLN A 413 0.71 23.24 -10.86
N PHE A 414 0.79 21.93 -10.60
CA PHE A 414 1.59 21.39 -9.51
C PHE A 414 3.06 21.24 -9.89
N ASP A 415 3.96 21.93 -9.18
CA ASP A 415 5.38 21.59 -9.15
C ASP A 415 5.65 20.67 -7.96
N LEU A 416 5.62 19.36 -8.20
CA LEU A 416 5.79 18.34 -7.16
C LEU A 416 7.11 18.47 -6.38
N SER A 417 8.13 19.16 -6.91
CA SER A 417 9.39 19.40 -6.20
C SER A 417 9.30 20.49 -5.14
N ARG A 418 8.22 21.28 -5.15
CA ARG A 418 7.99 22.44 -4.27
C ARG A 418 6.66 22.36 -3.53
N VAL A 419 6.03 21.20 -3.53
CA VAL A 419 4.77 20.93 -2.84
C VAL A 419 5.04 20.38 -1.45
N LEU A 420 4.42 20.99 -0.45
CA LEU A 420 4.40 20.55 0.93
C LEU A 420 2.96 20.43 1.41
N HIS A 421 2.67 19.39 2.19
CA HIS A 421 1.42 19.30 2.92
C HIS A 421 1.51 20.23 4.13
N GLY A 422 0.77 21.34 4.12
CA GLY A 422 0.86 22.39 5.15
C GLY A 422 -0.09 22.17 6.32
N GLU A 423 -1.36 21.85 6.04
CA GLU A 423 -2.38 21.65 7.08
C GLU A 423 -3.37 20.55 6.69
N GLN A 424 -3.91 19.87 7.70
CA GLN A 424 -4.93 18.83 7.53
C GLN A 424 -6.08 19.08 8.51
N TYR A 425 -7.31 18.95 8.01
CA TYR A 425 -8.52 18.84 8.82
C TYR A 425 -9.26 17.54 8.48
N ILE A 426 -9.86 16.91 9.49
CA ILE A 426 -10.71 15.73 9.36
C ILE A 426 -11.91 15.93 10.28
N GLU A 427 -13.10 15.63 9.78
CA GLU A 427 -14.37 15.61 10.52
C GLU A 427 -15.09 14.30 10.22
N LEU A 428 -15.53 13.60 11.27
CA LEU A 428 -16.07 12.25 11.20
C LEU A 428 -17.55 12.28 11.53
N TYR A 429 -18.36 11.81 10.59
CA TYR A 429 -19.81 11.69 10.72
C TYR A 429 -20.20 10.29 11.19
N ALA A 430 -19.54 9.25 10.65
CA ALA A 430 -19.77 7.85 10.97
C ALA A 430 -18.43 7.07 11.03
N PRO A 431 -18.37 5.95 11.79
CA PRO A 431 -17.19 5.09 11.80
C PRO A 431 -16.99 4.40 10.45
N PHE A 432 -15.73 4.07 10.12
CA PHE A 432 -15.41 3.26 8.95
C PHE A 432 -15.79 1.78 9.19
N PRO A 433 -16.44 1.09 8.22
CA PRO A 433 -16.80 -0.32 8.36
C PRO A 433 -15.62 -1.25 8.68
N ALA A 434 -15.72 -2.00 9.79
CA ALA A 434 -14.64 -2.86 10.29
C ALA A 434 -14.25 -3.97 9.30
N ASP A 435 -15.21 -4.59 8.61
CA ASP A 435 -14.97 -5.66 7.64
C ASP A 435 -14.40 -5.15 6.29
N GLY A 436 -14.23 -3.84 6.16
CA GLY A 436 -13.86 -3.20 4.91
C GLY A 436 -15.06 -2.72 4.11
N ALA A 437 -14.82 -1.73 3.25
CA ALA A 437 -15.85 -1.16 2.41
C ALA A 437 -15.27 -0.60 1.11
N ARG A 438 -16.17 -0.38 0.16
CA ARG A 438 -15.90 0.43 -1.03
C ARG A 438 -16.34 1.85 -0.73
N LEU A 439 -15.40 2.78 -0.82
CA LEU A 439 -15.57 4.19 -0.50
C LEU A 439 -15.55 5.03 -1.76
N ARG A 440 -16.39 6.06 -1.78
CA ARG A 440 -16.47 7.07 -2.84
C ARG A 440 -16.15 8.44 -2.26
N SER A 441 -15.13 9.09 -2.80
CA SER A 441 -14.65 10.40 -2.34
C SER A 441 -14.88 11.45 -3.42
N GLU A 442 -15.67 12.46 -3.09
CA GLU A 442 -15.89 13.63 -3.93
C GLU A 442 -14.94 14.74 -3.49
N ILE A 443 -14.27 15.38 -4.44
CA ILE A 443 -13.32 16.45 -4.17
C ILE A 443 -13.70 17.73 -4.92
N ARG A 444 -13.44 18.86 -4.28
CA ARG A 444 -13.43 20.18 -4.92
C ARG A 444 -12.28 21.03 -4.39
N VAL A 445 -11.82 21.99 -5.19
CA VAL A 445 -10.95 23.06 -4.68
C VAL A 445 -11.87 24.10 -4.03
N ALA A 446 -11.74 24.29 -2.72
CA ALA A 446 -12.48 25.31 -2.00
C ALA A 446 -11.91 26.69 -2.29
N ASP A 447 -10.58 26.85 -2.24
CA ASP A 447 -9.91 28.12 -2.53
C ASP A 447 -8.45 27.97 -2.94
N LEU A 448 -7.95 28.99 -3.64
CA LEU A 448 -6.53 29.21 -3.95
C LEU A 448 -6.08 30.51 -3.30
N LEU A 449 -5.14 30.43 -2.35
CA LEU A 449 -4.60 31.58 -1.65
C LEU A 449 -3.28 32.03 -2.26
N ASP A 450 -3.16 33.33 -2.53
CA ASP A 450 -1.90 33.94 -2.94
C ASP A 450 -1.13 34.45 -1.71
N LYS A 451 -0.01 33.79 -1.42
CA LYS A 451 0.90 34.14 -0.31
C LYS A 451 2.16 34.83 -0.81
N GLY A 452 2.04 35.64 -1.88
CA GLY A 452 3.15 36.40 -2.45
C GLY A 452 3.96 35.55 -3.40
N ALA A 453 5.10 35.02 -2.98
CA ALA A 453 5.89 34.11 -3.82
C ALA A 453 5.28 32.70 -3.93
N ASN A 454 4.31 32.36 -3.08
CA ASN A 454 3.82 31.00 -2.89
C ASN A 454 2.29 30.93 -3.00
N ALA A 455 1.76 29.74 -3.29
CA ALA A 455 0.33 29.47 -3.30
C ALA A 455 -0.06 28.49 -2.20
N VAL A 456 -1.30 28.58 -1.71
CA VAL A 456 -1.93 27.52 -0.91
C VAL A 456 -3.19 27.05 -1.62
N ILE A 457 -3.28 25.75 -1.88
CA ILE A 457 -4.44 25.08 -2.45
C ILE A 457 -5.22 24.46 -1.30
N ILE A 458 -6.47 24.92 -1.10
CA ILE A 458 -7.39 24.33 -0.12
C ILE A 458 -8.34 23.43 -0.88
N SER A 459 -8.21 22.12 -0.68
CA SER A 459 -9.09 21.11 -1.26
C SER A 459 -9.98 20.50 -0.19
N GLU A 460 -11.25 20.31 -0.51
CA GLU A 460 -12.23 19.65 0.34
C GLU A 460 -12.61 18.31 -0.23
N VAL A 461 -12.59 17.28 0.60
CA VAL A 461 -12.96 15.91 0.23
C VAL A 461 -14.06 15.42 1.14
N THR A 462 -15.17 14.96 0.57
CA THR A 462 -16.21 14.25 1.31
C THR A 462 -16.20 12.78 0.90
N THR A 463 -16.09 11.88 1.86
CA THR A 463 -16.05 10.44 1.63
C THR A 463 -17.33 9.79 2.12
N PHE A 464 -17.89 8.95 1.26
CA PHE A 464 -19.10 8.17 1.49
C PHE A 464 -18.78 6.67 1.41
N ASP A 465 -19.58 5.85 2.08
CA ASP A 465 -19.74 4.45 1.70
C ASP A 465 -20.44 4.40 0.32
N ASP A 466 -19.82 3.73 -0.65
CA ASP A 466 -20.30 3.71 -2.04
C ASP A 466 -21.56 2.83 -2.21
N GLN A 467 -21.78 1.88 -1.29
CA GLN A 467 -22.93 0.98 -1.33
C GLN A 467 -24.14 1.57 -0.62
N THR A 468 -23.96 2.10 0.59
CA THR A 468 -25.06 2.63 1.41
C THR A 468 -25.35 4.10 1.16
N GLY A 469 -24.38 4.84 0.62
CA GLY A 469 -24.45 6.29 0.48
C GLY A 469 -24.22 7.06 1.79
N GLU A 470 -23.89 6.36 2.88
CA GLU A 470 -23.63 7.00 4.18
C GLU A 470 -22.41 7.92 4.11
N LYS A 471 -22.56 9.16 4.57
CA LYS A 471 -21.45 10.13 4.67
C LYS A 471 -20.56 9.73 5.84
N LEU A 472 -19.32 9.34 5.58
CA LEU A 472 -18.40 8.87 6.60
C LEU A 472 -17.55 10.01 7.17
N CYS A 473 -16.90 10.79 6.29
CA CYS A 473 -16.02 11.88 6.72
C CYS A 473 -15.96 13.05 5.73
N PHE A 474 -15.53 14.20 6.26
CA PHE A 474 -15.12 15.37 5.49
C PHE A 474 -13.67 15.71 5.85
N GLN A 475 -12.89 16.14 4.86
CA GLN A 475 -11.50 16.48 5.01
C GLN A 475 -11.18 17.77 4.29
N GLN A 476 -10.26 18.56 4.84
CA GLN A 476 -9.68 19.71 4.16
C GLN A 476 -8.17 19.55 4.13
N PHE A 477 -7.61 19.53 2.93
CA PHE A 477 -6.17 19.47 2.67
C PHE A 477 -5.70 20.87 2.28
N ALA A 478 -4.70 21.40 2.99
CA ALA A 478 -4.04 22.63 2.60
C ALA A 478 -2.64 22.31 2.08
N ILE A 479 -2.50 22.38 0.75
CA ILE A 479 -1.25 22.11 0.06
C ILE A 479 -0.53 23.43 -0.22
N PHE A 480 0.69 23.57 0.28
CA PHE A 480 1.54 24.72 0.02
C PHE A 480 2.43 24.44 -1.19
N GLN A 481 2.49 25.37 -2.14
CA GLN A 481 3.37 25.28 -3.30
C GLN A 481 4.28 26.50 -3.42
N GLY A 482 5.57 26.24 -3.32
CA GLY A 482 6.61 27.26 -3.44
C GLY A 482 6.75 27.78 -4.87
N GLY A 483 6.85 29.10 -5.04
CA GLY A 483 7.07 29.73 -6.36
C GLY A 483 5.83 29.86 -7.25
N ALA A 484 4.65 29.46 -6.76
CA ALA A 484 3.39 29.48 -7.52
C ALA A 484 2.46 30.66 -7.16
N GLY A 485 2.94 31.63 -6.39
CA GLY A 485 2.18 32.84 -6.02
C GLY A 485 2.25 33.94 -7.09
N GLY A 486 1.78 35.15 -6.76
CA GLY A 486 1.83 36.32 -7.63
C GLY A 486 0.74 36.35 -8.71
N PHE A 487 -0.33 35.60 -8.47
CA PHE A 487 -1.51 35.50 -9.33
C PHE A 487 -2.65 36.45 -8.93
N GLY A 488 -2.49 37.19 -7.82
CA GLY A 488 -3.47 38.20 -7.39
C GLY A 488 -4.70 37.59 -6.70
N GLY A 489 -4.59 36.37 -6.18
CA GLY A 489 -5.66 35.70 -5.43
C GLY A 489 -5.87 36.27 -4.02
N ILE A 490 -6.92 35.79 -3.35
CA ILE A 490 -7.21 36.15 -1.95
C ILE A 490 -6.09 35.67 -1.02
N ARG A 491 -5.84 36.39 0.08
CA ARG A 491 -4.80 36.01 1.06
C ARG A 491 -5.30 35.09 2.17
N THR A 492 -6.60 35.06 2.40
CA THR A 492 -7.27 34.29 3.44
C THR A 492 -8.56 33.74 2.88
N SER A 493 -8.97 32.55 3.32
CA SER A 493 -10.25 31.96 2.93
C SER A 493 -11.19 31.88 4.14
N PRO A 494 -12.50 32.17 3.95
CA PRO A 494 -13.51 31.86 4.97
C PRO A 494 -13.77 30.35 5.11
N SER A 495 -13.42 29.56 4.09
CA SER A 495 -13.53 28.10 4.08
C SER A 495 -12.42 27.43 4.89
N GLU A 496 -11.30 28.11 5.13
CA GLU A 496 -10.17 27.61 5.92
C GLU A 496 -10.61 27.31 7.37
N ARG A 497 -10.46 26.05 7.79
CA ARG A 497 -10.70 25.66 9.19
C ARG A 497 -9.60 26.20 10.08
N LYS A 498 -9.94 27.16 10.94
CA LYS A 498 -9.01 27.84 11.87
C LYS A 498 -9.16 27.31 13.29
N VAL A 499 -8.04 27.32 14.01
CA VAL A 499 -7.93 26.88 15.41
C VAL A 499 -7.14 27.92 16.19
N PRO A 500 -7.54 28.28 17.42
CA PRO A 500 -6.76 29.19 18.25
C PRO A 500 -5.40 28.56 18.62
N PRO A 501 -4.36 29.38 18.86
CA PRO A 501 -3.08 28.86 19.35
C PRO A 501 -3.26 28.20 20.73
N VAL A 502 -2.33 27.32 21.09
CA VAL A 502 -2.28 26.76 22.45
C VAL A 502 -2.10 27.89 23.49
N PRO A 503 -2.63 27.74 24.73
CA PRO A 503 -2.49 28.75 25.77
C PRO A 503 -1.02 29.06 26.08
N GLN A 504 -0.64 30.33 26.11
CA GLN A 504 0.69 30.76 26.52
C GLN A 504 0.76 30.88 28.05
N GLY A 505 1.81 30.33 28.66
CA GLY A 505 2.05 30.43 30.11
C GLY A 505 1.20 29.51 31.00
N ARG A 506 0.40 28.60 30.40
CA ARG A 506 -0.30 27.52 31.11
C ARG A 506 0.35 26.18 30.77
N GLU A 507 0.69 25.39 31.79
CA GLU A 507 1.20 24.03 31.61
C GLU A 507 0.17 23.11 30.91
N PRO A 508 0.61 22.14 30.09
CA PRO A 508 -0.30 21.16 29.50
C PRO A 508 -1.04 20.35 30.57
N ASP A 509 -2.32 20.06 30.34
CA ASP A 509 -3.12 19.22 31.24
C ASP A 509 -2.77 17.72 31.10
N ALA A 510 -2.25 17.32 29.94
CA ALA A 510 -1.68 16.00 29.73
C ALA A 510 -0.50 16.06 28.76
N VAL A 511 0.50 15.22 29.02
CA VAL A 511 1.65 15.02 28.15
C VAL A 511 1.86 13.53 27.97
N LEU A 512 1.78 13.04 26.73
CA LEU A 512 2.09 11.66 26.40
C LEU A 512 3.19 11.61 25.37
N GLU A 513 4.03 10.58 25.45
CA GLU A 513 5.16 10.40 24.55
C GLU A 513 5.06 9.06 23.83
N GLN A 514 5.50 9.03 22.57
CA GLN A 514 5.70 7.80 21.83
C GLN A 514 6.96 7.89 20.99
N ARG A 515 7.86 6.92 21.18
CA ARG A 515 9.00 6.74 20.30
C ARG A 515 8.55 6.09 19.01
N THR A 516 8.84 6.73 17.88
CA THR A 516 8.57 6.14 16.56
C THR A 516 9.58 5.03 16.25
N LEU A 517 9.19 4.06 15.44
CA LEU A 517 10.13 3.06 14.94
C LEU A 517 11.15 3.72 13.98
N PRO A 518 12.40 3.23 13.92
CA PRO A 518 13.33 3.61 12.85
C PRO A 518 12.74 3.39 11.45
N ASP A 519 11.92 2.33 11.29
CA ASP A 519 11.24 1.99 10.04
C ASP A 519 9.77 2.48 9.98
N GLN A 520 9.36 3.42 10.84
CA GLN A 520 7.96 3.88 10.91
C GLN A 520 7.46 4.39 9.57
N ALA A 521 8.29 5.16 8.85
CA ALA A 521 7.94 5.69 7.52
C ALA A 521 7.81 4.57 6.47
N ALA A 522 8.60 3.51 6.58
CA ALA A 522 8.54 2.34 5.69
C ALA A 522 7.25 1.53 5.89
N LEU A 523 6.74 1.48 7.12
CA LEU A 523 5.47 0.85 7.44
C LEU A 523 4.27 1.74 7.06
N TYR A 524 4.29 3.01 7.49
CA TYR A 524 3.19 3.96 7.26
C TYR A 524 2.91 4.16 5.77
N ARG A 525 3.93 4.23 4.91
CA ARG A 525 3.74 4.35 3.45
C ARG A 525 2.95 3.18 2.84
N LEU A 526 3.02 1.98 3.44
CA LEU A 526 2.26 0.82 2.97
C LEU A 526 0.80 0.89 3.44
N GLY A 527 0.58 1.24 4.71
CA GLY A 527 -0.78 1.34 5.28
C GLY A 527 -1.58 2.55 4.79
N SER A 528 -0.90 3.64 4.43
CA SER A 528 -1.54 4.87 3.97
C SER A 528 -1.57 5.04 2.45
N GLY A 529 -0.73 4.31 1.72
CA GLY A 529 -0.56 4.48 0.28
C GLY A 529 0.26 5.72 -0.13
N ASP A 530 0.79 6.51 0.80
CA ASP A 530 1.71 7.62 0.50
C ASP A 530 3.13 7.09 0.25
N LEU A 531 3.39 6.80 -1.02
CA LEU A 531 4.62 6.19 -1.50
C LEU A 531 5.70 7.22 -1.89
N ASN A 532 5.57 8.48 -1.48
CA ASN A 532 6.54 9.53 -1.81
C ASN A 532 7.98 9.14 -1.38
N PRO A 533 8.97 9.16 -2.30
CA PRO A 533 10.34 8.77 -2.00
C PRO A 533 11.02 9.64 -0.93
N LEU A 534 10.53 10.86 -0.67
CA LEU A 534 10.98 11.74 0.42
C LEU A 534 11.06 11.04 1.79
N HIS A 535 10.21 10.04 2.00
CA HIS A 535 10.08 9.35 3.28
C HIS A 535 10.88 8.04 3.39
N ILE A 536 11.64 7.65 2.35
CA ILE A 536 12.38 6.37 2.35
C ILE A 536 13.74 6.43 1.64
N ASP A 537 13.86 7.22 0.57
CA ASP A 537 15.06 7.31 -0.26
C ASP A 537 15.94 8.47 0.21
N ALA A 538 17.15 8.15 0.67
CA ALA A 538 18.08 9.14 1.21
C ALA A 538 18.57 10.16 0.17
N ASP A 539 18.75 9.75 -1.09
CA ASP A 539 19.20 10.65 -2.15
C ASP A 539 18.08 11.61 -2.55
N PHE A 540 16.84 11.10 -2.61
CA PHE A 540 15.67 11.94 -2.86
C PHE A 540 15.44 12.96 -1.74
N ALA A 541 15.55 12.53 -0.47
CA ALA A 541 15.42 13.43 0.67
C ALA A 541 16.46 14.56 0.65
N LYS A 542 17.74 14.23 0.35
CA LYS A 542 18.82 15.23 0.18
C LYS A 542 18.54 16.20 -0.95
N MET A 543 18.08 15.71 -2.10
CA MET A 543 17.69 16.55 -3.23
C MET A 543 16.54 17.50 -2.85
N ALA A 544 15.61 17.05 -2.02
CA ALA A 544 14.49 17.84 -1.50
C ALA A 544 14.88 18.78 -0.33
N GLY A 545 16.16 18.85 0.04
CA GLY A 545 16.67 19.74 1.08
C GLY A 545 16.66 19.16 2.50
N PHE A 546 16.43 17.87 2.67
CA PHE A 546 16.47 17.19 3.96
C PHE A 546 17.71 16.31 4.09
N PRO A 547 18.44 16.33 5.22
CA PRO A 547 19.68 15.55 5.37
C PRO A 547 19.45 14.03 5.29
N ARG A 548 18.26 13.57 5.67
CA ARG A 548 17.82 12.17 5.67
C ARG A 548 16.29 12.08 5.46
N PRO A 549 15.74 10.90 5.12
CA PRO A 549 14.30 10.73 4.97
C PRO A 549 13.53 11.13 6.22
N ILE A 550 12.43 11.85 6.02
CA ILE A 550 11.57 12.35 7.10
C ILE A 550 10.31 11.49 7.21
N LEU A 551 9.73 11.40 8.41
CA LEU A 551 8.45 10.75 8.64
C LEU A 551 7.32 11.57 8.00
N HIS A 552 6.29 10.89 7.50
CA HIS A 552 5.10 11.56 6.98
C HIS A 552 4.44 12.42 8.05
N GLY A 553 4.06 13.66 7.71
CA GLY A 553 3.32 14.53 8.63
C GLY A 553 2.02 13.89 9.11
N LEU A 554 1.29 13.23 8.19
CA LEU A 554 0.06 12.50 8.49
C LEU A 554 0.28 11.30 9.42
N CYS A 555 1.48 10.70 9.44
CA CYS A 555 1.83 9.69 10.44
C CYS A 555 1.95 10.33 11.83
N SER A 556 2.58 11.50 11.93
CA SER A 556 2.71 12.25 13.19
C SER A 556 1.34 12.71 13.71
N LEU A 557 0.43 13.10 12.81
CA LEU A 557 -0.98 13.34 13.11
C LEU A 557 -1.63 12.08 13.70
N GLY A 558 -1.52 10.94 13.03
CA GLY A 558 -2.12 9.68 13.50
C GLY A 558 -1.62 9.24 14.88
N VAL A 559 -0.31 9.35 15.12
CA VAL A 559 0.29 9.09 16.45
C VAL A 559 -0.31 10.04 17.49
N SER A 560 -0.40 11.34 17.16
CA SER A 560 -0.93 12.34 18.10
C SER A 560 -2.40 12.08 18.44
N CYS A 561 -3.23 11.77 17.44
CA CYS A 561 -4.63 11.41 17.66
C CYS A 561 -4.80 10.15 18.51
N ARG A 562 -3.95 9.13 18.33
CA ARG A 562 -3.94 7.92 19.17
C ARG A 562 -3.69 8.27 20.64
N LEU A 563 -2.66 9.07 20.90
CA LEU A 563 -2.33 9.49 22.27
C LEU A 563 -3.43 10.36 22.88
N ILE A 564 -4.05 11.26 22.12
CA ILE A 564 -5.17 12.09 22.58
C ILE A 564 -6.41 11.22 22.89
N LEU A 565 -6.75 10.26 22.03
CA LEU A 565 -7.85 9.33 22.31
C LEU A 565 -7.55 8.47 23.54
N ARG A 566 -6.31 8.05 23.76
CA ARG A 566 -5.92 7.36 24.99
C ARG A 566 -6.11 8.24 26.23
N ALA A 567 -5.71 9.52 26.17
CA ALA A 567 -5.80 10.44 27.29
C ALA A 567 -7.24 10.86 27.61
N PHE A 568 -8.05 11.14 26.59
CA PHE A 568 -9.35 11.81 26.76
C PHE A 568 -10.52 11.11 26.07
N GLY A 569 -10.24 10.26 25.07
CA GLY A 569 -11.25 9.57 24.26
C GLY A 569 -11.44 8.09 24.59
N ARG A 570 -10.97 7.62 25.76
CA ARG A 570 -11.08 6.21 26.23
C ARG A 570 -10.48 5.18 25.26
N ASN A 571 -9.59 5.62 24.38
CA ASN A 571 -9.01 4.85 23.28
C ASN A 571 -10.05 4.22 22.32
N LEU A 572 -11.21 4.88 22.12
CA LEU A 572 -12.29 4.39 21.24
C LEU A 572 -12.44 5.27 20.00
N ALA A 573 -12.58 4.64 18.82
CA ALA A 573 -12.59 5.37 17.55
C ALA A 573 -13.79 6.31 17.45
N GLN A 574 -14.95 5.88 17.95
CA GLN A 574 -16.19 6.67 17.89
C GLN A 574 -16.11 8.01 18.65
N ASN A 575 -15.13 8.18 19.54
CA ASN A 575 -15.01 9.38 20.35
C ASN A 575 -14.29 10.53 19.64
N LEU A 576 -13.57 10.26 18.55
CA LEU A 576 -12.98 11.33 17.73
C LEU A 576 -14.07 11.96 16.86
N HIS A 577 -14.38 13.24 17.06
CA HIS A 577 -15.30 13.98 16.21
C HIS A 577 -14.56 14.69 15.07
N SER A 578 -13.57 15.51 15.41
CA SER A 578 -12.80 16.26 14.43
C SER A 578 -11.34 16.43 14.88
N VAL A 579 -10.44 16.65 13.92
CA VAL A 579 -9.05 17.04 14.18
C VAL A 579 -8.58 18.04 13.14
N LYS A 580 -7.91 19.10 13.61
CA LYS A 580 -7.14 20.05 12.79
C LYS A 580 -5.69 20.03 13.22
N VAL A 581 -4.77 20.05 12.26
CA VAL A 581 -3.33 20.26 12.51
C VAL A 581 -2.71 21.17 11.46
N ARG A 582 -1.61 21.83 11.83
CA ARG A 582 -0.64 22.43 10.92
C ARG A 582 0.73 21.79 11.10
N PHE A 583 1.33 21.36 9.99
CA PHE A 583 2.67 20.80 9.95
C PHE A 583 3.71 21.92 9.92
N SER A 584 4.60 21.93 10.92
CA SER A 584 5.51 23.08 11.17
C SER A 584 6.98 22.72 11.07
N ALA A 585 7.35 21.46 11.27
CA ALA A 585 8.71 20.97 11.11
C ALA A 585 8.73 19.47 10.79
N PRO A 586 9.79 18.96 10.14
CA PRO A 586 9.92 17.54 9.87
C PRO A 586 10.20 16.74 11.15
N VAL A 587 9.74 15.48 11.16
CA VAL A 587 10.12 14.45 12.14
C VAL A 587 11.01 13.46 11.43
N GLU A 588 12.04 12.94 12.09
CA GLU A 588 12.85 11.87 11.54
C GLU A 588 12.42 10.51 12.16
N PRO A 589 12.29 9.43 11.37
CA PRO A 589 11.96 8.12 11.92
C PRO A 589 12.95 7.69 13.01
N GLY A 590 12.42 7.14 14.11
CA GLY A 590 13.17 6.76 15.31
C GLY A 590 13.16 7.79 16.43
N GLN A 591 12.77 9.05 16.15
CA GLN A 591 12.61 10.12 17.14
C GLN A 591 11.36 9.94 18.00
N THR A 592 11.33 10.64 19.13
CA THR A 592 10.26 10.56 20.12
C THR A 592 9.32 11.76 19.97
N LEU A 593 8.05 11.47 19.69
CA LEU A 593 6.99 12.47 19.67
C LEU A 593 6.47 12.70 21.08
N VAL A 594 6.37 13.95 21.48
CA VAL A 594 5.77 14.40 22.74
C VAL A 594 4.54 15.21 22.39
N VAL A 595 3.37 14.75 22.82
CA VAL A 595 2.07 15.38 22.55
C VAL A 595 1.61 16.07 23.82
N GLU A 596 1.58 17.40 23.77
CA GLU A 596 1.15 18.26 24.87
C GLU A 596 -0.28 18.71 24.60
N MET A 597 -1.15 18.59 25.61
CA MET A 597 -2.60 18.70 25.44
C MET A 597 -3.19 19.66 26.48
N TRP A 598 -4.08 20.55 26.04
CA TRP A 598 -4.80 21.50 26.87
C TRP A 598 -6.30 21.36 26.64
N GLN A 599 -7.03 21.01 27.68
CA GLN A 599 -8.48 20.94 27.71
C GLN A 599 -9.05 22.36 27.70
N GLN A 600 -9.99 22.61 26.78
CA GLN A 600 -10.87 23.77 26.87
C GLN A 600 -12.10 23.38 27.67
N HIS A 601 -12.20 23.91 28.90
CA HIS A 601 -13.45 23.87 29.66
C HIS A 601 -14.34 25.00 29.14
N GLU A 602 -15.56 24.68 28.70
CA GLU A 602 -16.61 25.69 28.65
C GLU A 602 -16.98 26.01 30.10
N ASP A 603 -17.03 27.30 30.45
CA ASP A 603 -17.48 27.77 31.76
C ASP A 603 -18.93 27.31 31.98
N ASN A 604 -19.14 26.11 32.55
CA ASN A 604 -20.27 25.73 33.43
C ASN A 604 -20.45 24.22 33.75
N ASP A 605 -19.59 23.27 33.35
CA ASP A 605 -19.83 21.85 33.68
C ASP A 605 -18.72 21.21 34.55
N ASN A 606 -18.84 21.38 35.87
CA ASN A 606 -18.04 20.71 36.90
C ASN A 606 -18.44 19.23 37.15
N ASN A 607 -18.90 18.51 36.12
CA ASN A 607 -19.50 17.17 36.29
C ASN A 607 -18.64 15.98 35.81
N GLY A 608 -17.34 16.20 35.52
CA GLY A 608 -16.42 15.11 35.18
C GLY A 608 -16.64 14.46 33.81
N THR A 609 -17.25 15.18 32.88
CA THR A 609 -17.38 14.85 31.45
C THR A 609 -16.05 15.04 30.71
N ALA A 610 -15.81 14.25 29.66
CA ALA A 610 -14.62 14.39 28.82
C ALA A 610 -14.61 15.79 28.16
N PRO A 611 -13.43 16.42 27.98
CA PRO A 611 -13.35 17.72 27.34
C PRO A 611 -13.88 17.62 25.91
N LYS A 612 -14.86 18.45 25.56
CA LYS A 612 -15.38 18.53 24.17
C LYS A 612 -14.29 18.93 23.19
N LYS A 613 -13.29 19.67 23.65
CA LYS A 613 -12.24 20.26 22.83
C LYS A 613 -10.89 20.24 23.53
N VAL A 614 -9.88 19.73 22.84
CA VAL A 614 -8.50 19.61 23.30
C VAL A 614 -7.59 20.31 22.30
N LEU A 615 -7.01 21.43 22.70
CA LEU A 615 -5.89 22.03 21.95
C LEU A 615 -4.65 21.20 22.19
N PHE A 616 -3.82 21.03 21.18
CA PHE A 616 -2.57 20.30 21.35
C PHE A 616 -1.44 20.84 20.49
N GLN A 617 -0.23 20.45 20.84
CA GLN A 617 0.92 20.55 19.97
C GLN A 617 1.78 19.29 20.10
N THR A 618 2.54 18.99 19.06
CA THR A 618 3.45 17.85 19.06
C THR A 618 4.86 18.34 18.82
N LYS A 619 5.80 17.94 19.66
CA LYS A 619 7.23 18.25 19.53
C LYS A 619 8.08 16.99 19.46
N VAL A 620 9.29 17.13 18.94
CA VAL A 620 10.32 16.08 18.97
C VAL A 620 11.12 16.22 20.26
N LYS A 621 11.11 15.20 21.12
CA LYS A 621 11.79 15.22 22.42
C LYS A 621 13.27 15.56 22.31
N GLU A 622 13.93 14.97 21.32
CA GLU A 622 15.38 15.08 21.12
C GLU A 622 15.83 16.49 20.69
N THR A 623 14.94 17.29 20.10
CA THR A 623 15.30 18.61 19.55
C THR A 623 14.50 19.77 20.13
N GLY A 624 13.40 19.49 20.85
CA GLY A 624 12.44 20.49 21.31
C GLY A 624 11.60 21.14 20.21
N LYS A 625 11.81 20.80 18.93
CA LYS A 625 11.11 21.45 17.81
C LYS A 625 9.64 21.03 17.77
N ILE A 626 8.76 22.02 17.63
CA ILE A 626 7.33 21.81 17.39
C ILE A 626 7.12 21.38 15.94
N VAL A 627 6.55 20.19 15.77
CA VAL A 627 6.29 19.57 14.45
C VAL A 627 4.83 19.66 14.05
N LEU A 628 3.91 19.68 15.02
CA LEU A 628 2.50 20.00 14.83
C LEU A 628 2.12 21.18 15.72
N SER A 629 1.58 22.26 15.12
CA SER A 629 1.16 23.48 15.82
C SER A 629 -0.26 23.88 15.45
N ASN A 630 -0.88 24.78 16.21
CA ASN A 630 -2.27 25.23 15.97
C ASN A 630 -3.24 24.05 15.81
N CYS A 631 -3.10 23.04 16.67
CA CYS A 631 -3.84 21.80 16.56
C CYS A 631 -4.99 21.74 17.56
N CYS A 632 -6.06 21.08 17.16
CA CYS A 632 -7.23 20.86 17.98
C CYS A 632 -7.86 19.52 17.64
N VAL A 633 -8.28 18.79 18.67
CA VAL A 633 -9.18 17.64 18.56
C VAL A 633 -10.50 18.02 19.23
N GLU A 634 -11.61 17.71 18.59
CA GLU A 634 -12.93 17.71 19.23
C GLU A 634 -13.36 16.27 19.46
N LEU A 635 -13.87 16.00 20.66
CA LEU A 635 -14.35 14.71 21.09
C LEU A 635 -15.88 14.73 21.17
N ARG A 636 -16.54 13.62 20.85
CA ARG A 636 -18.00 13.50 20.98
C ARG A 636 -18.40 13.54 22.47
N GLU A 637 -19.47 14.28 22.80
CA GLU A 637 -20.03 14.32 24.15
C GLU A 637 -20.47 12.93 24.61
N LEU A 638 -20.26 12.65 25.90
CA LEU A 638 -20.76 11.44 26.55
C LEU A 638 -21.76 11.87 27.62
N SER A 639 -23.04 11.52 27.42
CA SER A 639 -24.00 11.48 28.52
C SER A 639 -23.62 10.29 29.42
N ILE A 640 -23.64 10.46 30.75
CA ILE A 640 -23.32 9.38 31.70
C ILE A 640 -24.34 8.22 31.60
N SER A 641 -25.46 8.40 30.89
CA SER A 641 -26.48 7.38 30.64
C SER A 641 -26.22 6.49 29.43
N ASP A 642 -25.29 6.83 28.54
CA ASP A 642 -25.00 6.00 27.38
C ASP A 642 -23.83 5.07 27.69
N ASN A 643 -24.17 3.79 27.80
CA ASN A 643 -23.28 2.65 28.02
C ASN A 643 -21.89 2.85 27.41
N LEU A 644 -20.87 3.03 28.28
CA LEU A 644 -19.58 2.35 28.24
C LEU A 644 -18.65 2.91 29.31
N VAL A 645 -17.78 2.02 29.78
CA VAL A 645 -16.69 2.15 30.73
C VAL A 645 -15.93 3.47 30.60
N VAL A 646 -15.75 4.19 31.71
CA VAL A 646 -14.73 5.23 31.87
C VAL A 646 -13.61 4.63 32.73
N PRO A 647 -12.36 4.51 32.25
CA PRO A 647 -11.23 4.44 33.15
C PRO A 647 -10.84 5.89 33.49
N LYS A 648 -11.04 6.29 34.75
CA LYS A 648 -10.35 7.45 35.31
C LYS A 648 -8.99 6.96 35.81
N SER A 649 -7.91 7.41 35.19
CA SER A 649 -6.62 7.53 35.86
C SER A 649 -6.47 8.94 36.39
N ALA A 650 -6.13 9.11 37.66
CA ALA A 650 -5.42 10.30 38.13
C ALA A 650 -4.76 10.03 39.48
N GLY A 651 -3.51 10.47 39.61
CA GLY A 651 -2.94 10.91 40.89
C GLY A 651 -1.75 10.13 41.42
N GLU A 652 -0.60 10.37 40.80
CA GLU A 652 0.71 10.64 41.41
C GLU A 652 0.92 10.32 42.90
N ASN A 653 1.89 9.45 43.18
CA ASN A 653 3.11 9.84 43.91
C ASN A 653 4.17 8.71 43.90
N ALA A 654 5.44 9.13 43.89
CA ALA A 654 6.64 8.41 44.31
C ALA A 654 7.37 7.46 43.32
N THR A 655 8.50 7.98 42.82
CA THR A 655 9.84 7.38 42.68
C THR A 655 10.07 6.10 41.86
N VAL A 656 10.90 6.27 40.82
CA VAL A 656 11.90 5.36 40.23
C VAL A 656 11.94 3.93 40.82
N GLY A 657 11.42 2.96 40.07
CA GLY A 657 11.56 1.52 40.33
C GLY A 657 10.88 0.70 39.25
N GLN A 658 11.51 -0.38 38.79
CA GLN A 658 11.09 -1.25 37.69
C GLN A 658 9.61 -1.69 37.75
N VAL A 659 8.90 -1.62 36.62
CA VAL A 659 7.48 -2.04 36.46
C VAL A 659 7.36 -3.58 36.40
N PRO A 660 6.55 -4.24 37.24
CA PRO A 660 5.96 -5.53 36.94
C PRO A 660 4.60 -5.34 36.24
N ASN A 661 4.33 -6.16 35.22
CA ASN A 661 3.10 -6.23 34.42
C ASN A 661 1.79 -6.05 35.23
N ALA A 662 0.82 -5.33 34.65
CA ALA A 662 -0.56 -5.30 35.15
C ALA A 662 -1.19 -6.70 35.16
N LEU A 663 -1.93 -7.04 36.23
CA LEU A 663 -2.56 -8.35 36.44
C LEU A 663 -3.78 -8.55 35.55
N LYS A 664 -3.89 -9.71 34.89
CA LYS A 664 -5.03 -10.08 34.03
C LYS A 664 -6.32 -10.18 34.82
N SER A 665 -6.24 -10.65 36.07
CA SER A 665 -7.37 -10.76 36.99
C SER A 665 -8.05 -9.43 37.31
N ALA A 666 -7.33 -8.30 37.28
CA ALA A 666 -7.87 -6.99 37.61
C ALA A 666 -9.02 -6.59 36.67
N GLU A 667 -8.86 -6.82 35.37
CA GLU A 667 -9.90 -6.55 34.37
C GLU A 667 -11.06 -7.54 34.47
N LEU A 668 -10.76 -8.80 34.76
CA LEU A 668 -11.76 -9.86 34.93
C LEU A 668 -12.65 -9.61 36.16
N PHE A 669 -12.12 -9.11 37.28
CA PHE A 669 -12.94 -8.76 38.44
C PHE A 669 -13.84 -7.55 38.18
N ARG A 670 -13.41 -6.60 37.34
CA ARG A 670 -14.27 -5.50 36.88
C ARG A 670 -15.43 -6.04 36.03
N ALA A 671 -15.15 -6.97 35.11
CA ALA A 671 -16.16 -7.62 34.29
C ALA A 671 -17.16 -8.43 35.14
N ILE A 672 -16.68 -9.20 36.12
CA ILE A 672 -17.52 -9.94 37.08
C ILE A 672 -18.42 -8.97 37.87
N GLY A 673 -17.87 -7.84 38.34
CA GLY A 673 -18.66 -6.81 39.03
C GLY A 673 -19.79 -6.23 38.17
N ALA A 674 -19.51 -5.92 36.91
CA ALA A 674 -20.52 -5.44 35.96
C ALA A 674 -21.62 -6.48 35.70
N GLU A 675 -21.25 -7.76 35.54
CA GLU A 675 -22.22 -8.82 35.26
C GLU A 675 -23.11 -9.13 36.47
N LEU A 676 -22.57 -9.06 37.69
CA LEU A 676 -23.34 -9.19 38.93
C LEU A 676 -24.37 -8.06 39.09
N GLN A 677 -24.03 -6.84 38.70
CA GLN A 677 -24.97 -5.71 38.71
C GLN A 677 -26.10 -5.89 37.69
N LYS A 678 -25.75 -6.33 36.47
CA LYS A 678 -26.70 -6.57 35.38
C LYS A 678 -27.71 -7.69 35.69
N ASN A 679 -27.31 -8.68 36.50
CA ASN A 679 -28.15 -9.83 36.86
C ASN A 679 -28.67 -9.79 38.30
N SER A 680 -28.80 -8.59 38.88
CA SER A 680 -29.35 -8.36 40.23
C SER A 680 -30.65 -9.13 40.54
N GLY A 681 -31.54 -9.31 39.56
CA GLY A 681 -32.77 -10.09 39.70
C GLY A 681 -32.55 -11.57 40.04
N GLN A 682 -31.47 -12.19 39.55
CA GLN A 682 -31.12 -13.59 39.84
C GLN A 682 -30.39 -13.74 41.18
N LEU A 683 -29.90 -12.65 41.76
CA LEU A 683 -29.23 -12.62 43.06
C LEU A 683 -30.21 -12.50 44.23
N LYS A 684 -31.52 -12.38 43.98
CA LYS A 684 -32.55 -12.28 45.04
C LYS A 684 -32.63 -13.53 45.93
N SER A 685 -32.20 -14.68 45.44
CA SER A 685 -32.20 -15.97 46.15
C SER A 685 -30.83 -16.36 46.72
N VAL A 686 -29.83 -15.47 46.63
CA VAL A 686 -28.47 -15.72 47.12
C VAL A 686 -28.33 -15.25 48.56
N GLU A 687 -27.71 -16.07 49.41
CA GLU A 687 -27.39 -15.72 50.81
C GLU A 687 -26.32 -14.62 50.85
N ASP A 688 -26.48 -13.68 51.78
CA ASP A 688 -25.51 -12.60 52.01
C ASP A 688 -24.13 -13.17 52.35
N ALA A 689 -23.12 -12.82 51.56
CA ALA A 689 -21.77 -13.34 51.74
C ALA A 689 -20.69 -12.44 51.12
N LEU A 690 -19.51 -12.51 51.74
CA LEU A 690 -18.27 -11.88 51.28
C LEU A 690 -17.29 -12.96 50.87
N ILE A 691 -16.72 -12.84 49.68
CA ILE A 691 -15.75 -13.79 49.16
C ILE A 691 -14.49 -13.04 48.78
N LEU A 692 -13.39 -13.36 49.44
CA LEU A 692 -12.08 -12.78 49.15
C LEU A 692 -11.34 -13.63 48.13
N TYR A 693 -10.82 -13.01 47.09
CA TYR A 693 -9.92 -13.62 46.12
C TYR A 693 -8.51 -13.08 46.34
N GLU A 694 -7.56 -13.96 46.60
CA GLU A 694 -6.13 -13.67 46.67
C GLU A 694 -5.47 -14.14 45.37
N ILE A 695 -5.17 -13.19 44.49
CA ILE A 695 -4.49 -13.46 43.24
C ILE A 695 -3.00 -13.54 43.48
N THR A 696 -2.41 -14.61 42.99
CA THR A 696 -0.98 -14.89 43.12
C THR A 696 -0.26 -14.80 41.79
N SER A 697 1.02 -14.45 41.84
CA SER A 697 1.96 -14.62 40.73
C SER A 697 3.27 -15.13 41.32
N LYS A 698 3.81 -16.21 40.76
CA LYS A 698 5.02 -16.89 41.29
C LYS A 698 4.90 -17.24 42.80
N GLY A 699 3.69 -17.58 43.25
CA GLY A 699 3.40 -18.00 44.62
C GLY A 699 3.20 -16.88 45.66
N GLN A 700 3.46 -15.61 45.30
CA GLN A 700 3.18 -14.46 46.17
C GLN A 700 1.83 -13.82 45.83
N VAL A 701 1.11 -13.31 46.84
CA VAL A 701 -0.15 -12.58 46.60
C VAL A 701 0.20 -11.22 46.03
N VAL A 702 -0.27 -10.97 44.81
CA VAL A 702 -0.03 -9.76 44.03
C VAL A 702 -1.28 -8.90 43.88
N GLY A 703 -2.46 -9.45 44.19
CA GLY A 703 -3.73 -8.71 44.19
C GLY A 703 -4.76 -9.35 45.12
N LYS A 704 -5.67 -8.53 45.67
CA LYS A 704 -6.79 -9.00 46.49
C LYS A 704 -8.09 -8.35 46.02
N TYR A 705 -9.15 -9.14 45.87
CA TYR A 705 -10.46 -8.67 45.42
C TYR A 705 -11.57 -9.28 46.25
N THR A 706 -12.49 -8.47 46.74
CA THR A 706 -13.65 -8.95 47.49
C THR A 706 -14.91 -8.87 46.61
N VAL A 707 -15.57 -10.01 46.47
CA VAL A 707 -16.91 -10.13 45.89
C VAL A 707 -17.92 -10.14 47.02
N GLU A 708 -18.79 -9.14 47.05
CA GLU A 708 -19.88 -9.04 48.00
C GLU A 708 -21.20 -9.33 47.31
N LEU A 709 -21.93 -10.29 47.88
CA LEU A 709 -23.25 -10.69 47.44
C LEU A 709 -24.22 -10.40 48.58
N LYS A 710 -25.29 -9.71 48.24
CA LYS A 710 -26.46 -9.47 49.07
C LYS A 710 -27.70 -9.83 48.28
N ALA A 711 -28.81 -10.12 48.97
CA ALA A 711 -30.08 -10.41 48.31
C ALA A 711 -30.45 -9.31 47.28
N GLY A 712 -30.36 -9.65 45.99
CA GLY A 712 -30.66 -8.74 44.88
C GLY A 712 -29.55 -7.74 44.51
N GLN A 713 -28.35 -7.82 45.10
CA GLN A 713 -27.25 -6.91 44.82
C GLN A 713 -25.90 -7.63 44.86
N GLY A 714 -25.09 -7.50 43.81
CA GLY A 714 -23.70 -7.99 43.79
C GLY A 714 -22.73 -6.88 43.45
N ARG A 715 -21.61 -6.82 44.17
CA ARG A 715 -20.52 -5.86 43.92
C ARG A 715 -19.16 -6.51 44.07
N VAL A 716 -18.19 -5.98 43.34
CA VAL A 716 -16.78 -6.38 43.45
C VAL A 716 -15.95 -5.14 43.72
N TYR A 717 -15.00 -5.24 44.64
CA TYR A 717 -14.06 -4.18 44.93
C TYR A 717 -12.68 -4.75 45.23
N GLU A 718 -11.65 -3.94 44.99
CA GLU A 718 -10.27 -4.29 45.32
C GLU A 718 -10.03 -4.13 46.83
N GLY A 719 -9.26 -5.07 47.39
CA GLY A 719 -8.92 -5.13 48.80
C GLY A 719 -9.69 -6.17 49.62
N GLU A 720 -9.35 -6.22 50.90
CA GLU A 720 -10.00 -7.04 51.93
C GLU A 720 -11.46 -6.60 52.16
N PRO A 721 -12.31 -7.46 52.76
CA PRO A 721 -13.68 -7.07 53.08
C PRO A 721 -13.72 -5.83 53.98
N ARG A 722 -14.60 -4.88 53.64
CA ARG A 722 -14.69 -3.58 54.33
C ARG A 722 -15.31 -3.72 55.74
N ASP A 723 -15.10 -2.70 56.57
CA ASP A 723 -15.73 -2.52 57.88
C ASP A 723 -15.47 -3.66 58.89
N GLY A 724 -14.32 -4.33 58.78
CA GLY A 724 -13.91 -5.41 59.70
C GLY A 724 -14.70 -6.72 59.55
N GLN A 725 -15.52 -6.83 58.50
CA GLN A 725 -16.31 -8.03 58.21
C GLN A 725 -15.40 -9.19 57.77
N LYS A 726 -15.71 -10.42 58.20
CA LYS A 726 -14.93 -11.60 57.81
C LYS A 726 -15.46 -12.19 56.50
N ALA A 727 -14.55 -12.56 55.59
CA ALA A 727 -14.92 -13.29 54.38
C ALA A 727 -15.54 -14.65 54.74
N ALA A 728 -16.68 -14.98 54.13
CA ALA A 728 -17.33 -16.27 54.24
C ALA A 728 -16.56 -17.37 53.50
N ALA A 729 -15.79 -16.99 52.47
CA ALA A 729 -14.82 -17.84 51.79
C ALA A 729 -13.64 -17.04 51.25
N THR A 730 -12.46 -17.65 51.21
CA THR A 730 -11.25 -17.10 50.59
C THR A 730 -10.75 -18.05 49.51
N VAL A 731 -10.52 -17.51 48.31
CA VAL A 731 -10.07 -18.24 47.12
C VAL A 731 -8.70 -17.74 46.73
N ARG A 732 -7.72 -18.63 46.61
CA ARG A 732 -6.35 -18.29 46.21
C ARG A 732 -5.97 -19.01 44.93
N VAL A 733 -5.51 -18.25 43.95
CA VAL A 733 -5.28 -18.74 42.57
C VAL A 733 -4.23 -17.90 41.86
N ASP A 734 -3.50 -18.49 40.91
CA ASP A 734 -2.55 -17.75 40.06
C ASP A 734 -3.30 -16.90 39.01
N ASP A 735 -2.76 -15.73 38.66
CA ASP A 735 -3.37 -14.77 37.72
C ASP A 735 -3.73 -15.40 36.36
N ASP A 736 -2.87 -16.29 35.84
CA ASP A 736 -3.11 -16.97 34.56
C ASP A 736 -4.17 -18.07 34.67
N ASP A 737 -4.20 -18.79 35.79
CA ASP A 737 -5.18 -19.85 36.02
C ASP A 737 -6.56 -19.26 36.38
N PHE A 738 -6.60 -18.09 37.01
CA PHE A 738 -7.84 -17.33 37.18
C PHE A 738 -8.44 -16.91 35.83
N ALA A 739 -7.62 -16.40 34.91
CA ALA A 739 -8.08 -16.07 33.56
C ALA A 739 -8.65 -17.29 32.82
N LYS A 740 -8.01 -18.45 32.94
CA LYS A 740 -8.50 -19.71 32.36
C LYS A 740 -9.79 -20.22 33.01
N LEU A 741 -9.97 -20.01 34.31
CA LEU A 741 -11.20 -20.37 35.02
C LEU A 741 -12.38 -19.52 34.51
N VAL A 742 -12.21 -18.20 34.44
CA VAL A 742 -13.24 -17.28 33.95
C VAL A 742 -13.54 -17.54 32.46
N GLY A 743 -12.50 -17.73 31.64
CA GLY A 743 -12.63 -18.07 30.22
C GLY A 743 -13.16 -19.48 29.94
N GLY A 744 -13.25 -20.34 30.96
CA GLY A 744 -13.78 -21.70 30.85
C GLY A 744 -12.82 -22.72 30.24
N GLN A 745 -11.55 -22.36 30.05
CA GLN A 745 -10.50 -23.30 29.62
C GLN A 745 -10.01 -24.19 30.78
N LEU A 746 -10.26 -23.79 32.03
CA LEU A 746 -9.96 -24.58 33.23
C LEU A 746 -11.24 -24.78 34.04
N ASP A 747 -11.51 -26.02 34.47
CA ASP A 747 -12.64 -26.33 35.35
C ASP A 747 -12.27 -26.12 36.82
N GLY A 748 -13.17 -25.48 37.59
CA GLY A 748 -12.95 -25.15 38.99
C GLY A 748 -12.74 -26.36 39.91
N THR A 749 -13.42 -27.48 39.65
CA THR A 749 -13.26 -28.71 40.42
C THR A 749 -11.89 -29.33 40.16
N ARG A 750 -11.48 -29.37 38.89
CA ARG A 750 -10.14 -29.86 38.50
C ARG A 750 -9.03 -28.96 39.04
N ALA A 751 -9.20 -27.64 39.01
CA ALA A 751 -8.23 -26.69 39.56
C ALA A 751 -8.04 -26.88 41.07
N PHE A 752 -9.13 -27.15 41.80
CA PHE A 752 -9.07 -27.41 43.24
C PHE A 752 -8.38 -28.75 43.56
N LEU A 753 -8.77 -29.84 42.91
CA LEU A 753 -8.19 -31.17 43.15
C LEU A 753 -6.69 -31.25 42.79
N THR A 754 -6.24 -30.43 41.84
CA THR A 754 -4.82 -30.37 41.43
C THR A 754 -4.00 -29.34 42.22
N GLY A 755 -4.59 -28.69 43.23
CA GLY A 755 -3.91 -27.72 44.09
C GLY A 755 -3.63 -26.36 43.45
N ARG A 756 -4.11 -26.11 42.22
CA ARG A 756 -3.98 -24.84 41.48
C ARG A 756 -4.95 -23.76 41.95
N LEU A 757 -6.05 -24.19 42.58
CA LEU A 757 -7.02 -23.34 43.25
C LEU A 757 -7.11 -23.80 44.71
N LYS A 758 -6.88 -22.90 45.66
CA LYS A 758 -7.08 -23.19 47.09
C LYS A 758 -8.29 -22.42 47.59
N VAL A 759 -9.13 -23.09 48.38
CA VAL A 759 -10.33 -22.50 48.96
C VAL A 759 -10.35 -22.75 50.46
N GLN A 760 -10.64 -21.70 51.22
CA GLN A 760 -10.90 -21.76 52.66
C GLN A 760 -12.29 -21.16 52.95
N GLY A 761 -13.04 -21.71 53.90
CA GLY A 761 -14.40 -21.25 54.24
C GLY A 761 -15.52 -22.03 53.54
N LYS A 762 -16.70 -21.42 53.36
CA LYS A 762 -17.92 -22.11 52.92
C LYS A 762 -17.89 -22.47 51.42
N LEU A 763 -17.35 -23.64 51.07
CA LEU A 763 -17.19 -24.12 49.69
C LEU A 763 -18.52 -24.19 48.89
N ALA A 764 -19.64 -24.52 49.54
CA ALA A 764 -20.96 -24.61 48.89
C ALA A 764 -21.43 -23.27 48.28
N LEU A 765 -20.95 -22.14 48.81
CA LEU A 765 -21.26 -20.81 48.30
C LEU A 765 -20.59 -20.55 46.94
N LEU A 766 -19.35 -21.01 46.77
CA LEU A 766 -18.57 -20.82 45.53
C LEU A 766 -19.14 -21.62 44.37
N GLN A 767 -19.65 -22.82 44.63
CA GLN A 767 -20.31 -23.67 43.61
C GLN A 767 -21.61 -23.07 43.10
N ARG A 768 -22.40 -22.42 43.98
CA ARG A 768 -23.63 -21.71 43.59
C ARG A 768 -23.33 -20.50 42.69
N ILE A 769 -22.25 -19.78 42.96
CA ILE A 769 -21.83 -18.62 42.15
C ILE A 769 -21.31 -19.04 40.77
N ASP A 770 -20.50 -20.10 40.71
CA ASP A 770 -20.06 -20.66 39.42
C ASP A 770 -21.26 -21.11 38.57
N ALA A 771 -22.31 -21.69 39.19
CA ALA A 771 -23.53 -22.06 38.48
C ALA A 771 -24.31 -20.85 37.92
N VAL A 772 -24.32 -19.71 38.62
CA VAL A 772 -24.91 -18.44 38.13
C VAL A 772 -24.11 -17.90 36.94
N LEU A 773 -22.78 -17.82 37.07
CA LEU A 773 -21.88 -17.33 36.00
C LEU A 773 -21.91 -18.22 34.75
N ARG A 774 -22.02 -19.55 34.91
CA ARG A 774 -22.13 -20.51 33.80
C ARG A 774 -23.45 -20.40 33.03
N LYS A 775 -24.59 -20.17 33.71
CA LYS A 775 -25.89 -19.98 33.05
C LYS A 775 -25.88 -18.74 32.13
N THR A 776 -25.23 -17.67 32.58
CA THR A 776 -25.06 -16.43 31.81
C THR A 776 -24.20 -16.64 30.57
N ARG A 777 -23.11 -17.42 30.66
CA ARG A 777 -22.24 -17.74 29.52
C ARG A 777 -22.93 -18.59 28.44
N ASN A 778 -23.81 -19.51 28.84
CA ASN A 778 -24.54 -20.36 27.90
C ASN A 778 -25.72 -19.64 27.21
N ALA A 779 -26.37 -18.69 27.88
CA ALA A 779 -27.48 -17.91 27.30
C ALA A 779 -27.04 -16.94 26.19
N GLN A 780 -25.76 -16.55 26.15
CA GLN A 780 -25.19 -15.75 25.04
C GLN A 780 -24.76 -16.61 23.85
N ARG A 781 -24.42 -17.88 24.06
CA ARG A 781 -24.03 -18.82 22.99
C ARG A 781 -25.21 -19.36 22.18
N SER A 782 -26.42 -19.34 22.72
CA SER A 782 -27.63 -19.83 22.03
C SER A 782 -28.39 -18.74 21.25
N LYS A 783 -27.80 -17.54 21.11
CA LYS A 783 -28.33 -16.42 20.29
C LYS A 783 -27.43 -16.08 19.10
N LEU A 784 -26.41 -16.90 18.85
CA LEU A 784 -25.65 -17.03 17.62
C LEU A 784 -26.08 -18.34 16.96
#